data_AF-A0A2G9WZE6-F1
#
_entry.id   AF-A0A2G9WZE6-F1
#
_cell.length_a   1.000
_cell.length_b   1.000
_cell.length_c   1.000
_cell.angle_alpha   90.00
_cell.angle_beta   90.00
_cell.angle_gamma   90.00
#
_symmetry.space_group_name_H-M   'P 1'
#
loop_
_entity.id
_entity.type
_entity.pdbx_description
1 polymer ?
#
loop_
_entity_poly.entity_id
_entity_poly.type
_entity_poly.pdbx_seq_one_letter_code
_entity_poly.pdbx_strand_id
1 'polypeptide(L)'
;MERTIEEKIYAGVLGKILGVYHGRPVEGWSYERIMETFGEIDYFVNDRMKLPIVLPDDDISGTFAFFRALEDNGYPAPLDPAAVGRTWLNYIVDEKTILWWGGLGRSTEHTAYLRLRDGVPAPLSGSHDLNGPWMPAQIGAQIFMDAFAMASPGDPDRAAQMVRAAASVSHDGIALDAAVLLGTMEALAFGEPDVDRLLDAGLRYVSDRHLLRVVGDIREQCAATDDWHRVRAWIAANHGYAHYDGPCHIVPNHAVVLMALLMAGDDFGRSLTIATTAGWDTDCNAGNVGCLNGIRLGLAAIDRGPDLRGAVGDYMYVVTADGAAGITDAVRETRAVAAAADALNGRPQPARRPKYGFDYPGSVQGFAPCPRHDGRQAVARLTNDGSGLEVLFHGLSRGISGSISTPVFVEPFAAQSSFAMVASPTLYPGQTVTAEIDRPTGVRARLYAVVYGRDDETLRLDGPWSEERDLLWTVPDTNGLPLYRLGVEFASDGRCDGVATVRSIDWSGAPAAYEIRGMLIKSIWNLTPFWVRAWVSSARHFAPDFKYTLCISHPDGNGVVTTGSRDWDNYSVASSLDFSINDGAGLVARARGHRRYYAAMLRGREALIIRRRDDEVTVLSRVAIDPDAEGKRDLQFSLAGDRLTLKVDGKPAGEARDAAFASGGAGFIVEKGTVVADGFLVHAIR
;
A
#
# COMPACT_ATOMS: atom_id res chain seq x y z
N MET A 1 10.23 7.78 19.46
CA MET A 1 9.13 7.17 20.25
C MET A 1 9.66 6.09 21.20
N GLU A 2 8.93 5.75 22.28
CA GLU A 2 9.25 4.55 23.10
C GLU A 2 8.93 3.25 22.34
N ARG A 3 9.74 2.20 22.55
CA ARG A 3 9.61 0.93 21.82
C ARG A 3 8.27 0.23 22.03
N THR A 4 7.72 0.34 23.24
CA THR A 4 6.42 -0.20 23.63
C THR A 4 5.26 0.43 22.85
N ILE A 5 5.35 1.73 22.53
CA ILE A 5 4.36 2.42 21.71
C ILE A 5 4.51 1.98 20.25
N GLU A 6 5.73 1.87 19.71
CA GLU A 6 5.97 1.34 18.36
C GLU A 6 5.39 -0.08 18.21
N GLU A 7 5.55 -0.95 19.21
CA GLU A 7 4.99 -2.31 19.19
C GLU A 7 3.45 -2.32 19.24
N LYS A 8 2.83 -1.39 19.97
CA LYS A 8 1.37 -1.22 19.94
C LYS A 8 0.86 -0.71 18.59
N ILE A 9 1.58 0.19 17.93
CA ILE A 9 1.27 0.59 16.55
C ILE A 9 1.38 -0.64 15.62
N TYR A 10 2.45 -1.44 15.75
CA TYR A 10 2.60 -2.68 14.98
C TYR A 10 1.46 -3.67 15.21
N ALA A 11 1.04 -3.86 16.47
CA ALA A 11 -0.10 -4.70 16.80
C ALA A 11 -1.42 -4.14 16.20
N GLY A 12 -1.61 -2.82 16.17
CA GLY A 12 -2.75 -2.18 15.50
C GLY A 12 -2.74 -2.37 13.98
N VAL A 13 -1.60 -2.18 13.33
CA VAL A 13 -1.42 -2.42 11.88
C VAL A 13 -1.67 -3.89 11.55
N LEU A 14 -1.11 -4.82 12.33
CA LEU A 14 -1.38 -6.25 12.20
C LEU A 14 -2.86 -6.56 12.42
N GLY A 15 -3.45 -5.99 13.45
CA GLY A 15 -4.86 -6.15 13.77
C GLY A 15 -5.76 -5.77 12.59
N LYS A 16 -5.51 -4.61 11.98
CA LYS A 16 -6.21 -4.14 10.78
C LYS A 16 -6.10 -5.14 9.63
N ILE A 17 -4.90 -5.54 9.24
CA ILE A 17 -4.72 -6.44 8.09
C ILE A 17 -5.28 -7.84 8.34
N LEU A 18 -5.13 -8.38 9.56
CA LEU A 18 -5.65 -9.69 9.92
C LEU A 18 -7.18 -9.68 9.89
N GLY A 19 -7.80 -8.64 10.45
CA GLY A 19 -9.24 -8.45 10.44
C GLY A 19 -9.81 -8.36 9.02
N VAL A 20 -9.22 -7.50 8.18
CA VAL A 20 -9.64 -7.34 6.78
C VAL A 20 -9.58 -8.68 6.04
N TYR A 21 -8.44 -9.38 6.09
CA TYR A 21 -8.31 -10.65 5.38
C TYR A 21 -9.16 -11.78 5.97
N HIS A 22 -9.54 -11.69 7.24
CA HIS A 22 -10.46 -12.63 7.87
C HIS A 22 -11.89 -12.43 7.38
N GLY A 23 -12.33 -11.17 7.26
CA GLY A 23 -13.67 -10.80 6.83
C GLY A 23 -13.91 -10.86 5.32
N ARG A 24 -12.91 -10.49 4.51
CA ARG A 24 -13.04 -10.32 3.06
C ARG A 24 -13.67 -11.49 2.29
N PRO A 25 -13.37 -12.78 2.57
CA PRO A 25 -13.89 -13.89 1.77
C PRO A 25 -15.43 -14.02 1.79
N VAL A 26 -16.08 -13.44 2.79
CA VAL A 26 -17.55 -13.49 2.99
C VAL A 26 -18.19 -12.10 3.00
N GLU A 27 -17.47 -11.09 2.51
CA GLU A 27 -17.97 -9.73 2.35
C GLU A 27 -19.30 -9.72 1.58
N GLY A 28 -20.31 -9.04 2.15
CA GLY A 28 -21.64 -8.91 1.58
C GLY A 28 -22.50 -10.18 1.65
N TRP A 29 -22.03 -11.27 2.27
CA TRP A 29 -22.86 -12.46 2.48
C TRP A 29 -23.91 -12.20 3.57
N SER A 30 -25.08 -12.83 3.42
CA SER A 30 -26.04 -12.87 4.51
C SER A 30 -25.50 -13.76 5.63
N TYR A 31 -25.83 -13.40 6.87
CA TYR A 31 -25.52 -14.19 8.05
C TYR A 31 -25.99 -15.64 7.93
N GLU A 32 -27.19 -15.85 7.39
CA GLU A 32 -27.76 -17.19 7.23
C GLU A 32 -26.89 -18.03 6.29
N ARG A 33 -26.41 -17.44 5.19
CA ARG A 33 -25.51 -18.11 4.25
C ARG A 33 -24.15 -18.44 4.89
N ILE A 34 -23.60 -17.51 5.69
CA ILE A 34 -22.35 -17.75 6.43
C ILE A 34 -22.53 -18.93 7.38
N MET A 35 -23.57 -18.91 8.21
CA MET A 35 -23.85 -19.95 9.19
C MET A 35 -24.12 -21.31 8.54
N GLU A 36 -24.87 -21.35 7.43
CA GLU A 36 -25.14 -22.59 6.69
C GLU A 36 -23.87 -23.18 6.05
N THR A 37 -22.94 -22.32 5.60
CA THR A 37 -21.74 -22.75 4.86
C THR A 37 -20.56 -23.08 5.77
N PHE A 38 -20.34 -22.26 6.79
CA PHE A 38 -19.14 -22.28 7.63
C PHE A 38 -19.44 -22.48 9.11
N GLY A 39 -20.65 -22.15 9.56
CA GLY A 39 -20.90 -21.90 10.98
C GLY A 39 -20.28 -20.57 11.42
N GLU A 40 -19.80 -20.51 12.67
CA GLU A 40 -18.95 -19.41 13.10
C GLU A 40 -17.58 -19.50 12.39
N ILE A 41 -17.07 -18.36 11.93
CA ILE A 41 -15.79 -18.27 11.23
C ILE A 41 -14.68 -17.99 12.25
N ASP A 42 -13.98 -19.03 12.69
CA ASP A 42 -12.89 -18.93 13.67
C ASP A 42 -11.50 -18.80 13.05
N TYR A 43 -11.39 -18.92 11.72
CA TYR A 43 -10.13 -18.85 10.98
C TYR A 43 -10.39 -18.46 9.51
N PHE A 44 -9.34 -18.12 8.78
CA PHE A 44 -9.41 -17.84 7.34
C PHE A 44 -10.11 -18.97 6.56
N VAL A 45 -11.19 -18.64 5.85
CA VAL A 45 -11.96 -19.58 5.01
C VAL A 45 -11.49 -19.59 3.55
N ASN A 46 -10.41 -18.87 3.25
CA ASN A 46 -9.83 -18.64 1.92
C ASN A 46 -9.59 -19.94 1.13
N ASP A 47 -9.05 -20.99 1.75
CA ASP A 47 -8.83 -22.29 1.08
C ASP A 47 -10.14 -22.95 0.63
N ARG A 48 -11.19 -22.86 1.45
CA ARG A 48 -12.53 -23.38 1.10
C ARG A 48 -13.16 -22.56 -0.03
N MET A 49 -12.88 -21.25 -0.03
CA MET A 49 -13.34 -20.31 -1.05
C MET A 49 -12.46 -20.31 -2.32
N LYS A 50 -11.31 -20.99 -2.30
CA LYS A 50 -10.28 -20.96 -3.35
C LYS A 50 -9.83 -19.54 -3.70
N LEU A 51 -9.73 -18.69 -2.67
CA LEU A 51 -9.25 -17.32 -2.77
C LEU A 51 -7.88 -17.21 -2.12
N PRO A 52 -6.94 -16.44 -2.67
CA PRO A 52 -5.75 -16.04 -1.93
C PRO A 52 -6.13 -15.24 -0.68
N ILE A 53 -5.30 -15.31 0.38
CA ILE A 53 -5.48 -14.50 1.59
C ILE A 53 -5.11 -13.05 1.30
N VAL A 54 -3.85 -12.83 0.89
CA VAL A 54 -3.31 -11.48 0.68
C VAL A 54 -3.70 -10.97 -0.70
N LEU A 55 -4.72 -10.12 -0.76
CA LEU A 55 -5.18 -9.41 -1.95
C LEU A 55 -5.21 -7.89 -1.73
N PRO A 56 -5.17 -7.06 -2.78
CA PRO A 56 -5.46 -5.65 -2.67
C PRO A 56 -6.89 -5.41 -2.19
N ASP A 57 -7.02 -4.53 -1.22
CA ASP A 57 -8.24 -4.21 -0.49
C ASP A 57 -8.29 -2.71 -0.23
N ASP A 58 -9.49 -2.12 -0.26
CA ASP A 58 -9.69 -0.70 -0.02
C ASP A 58 -9.50 -0.32 1.44
N ASP A 59 -9.87 -1.19 2.39
CA ASP A 59 -9.60 -0.99 3.81
C ASP A 59 -8.11 -0.79 4.10
N ILE A 60 -7.27 -1.63 3.48
CA ILE A 60 -5.82 -1.58 3.67
C ILE A 60 -5.24 -0.42 2.86
N SER A 61 -5.59 -0.32 1.57
CA SER A 61 -4.99 0.67 0.68
C SER A 61 -5.37 2.08 1.10
N GLY A 62 -6.63 2.34 1.44
CA GLY A 62 -7.10 3.66 1.86
C GLY A 62 -6.50 4.08 3.20
N THR A 63 -6.44 3.17 4.19
CA THR A 63 -5.82 3.43 5.50
C THR A 63 -4.39 3.95 5.36
N PHE A 64 -3.55 3.28 4.56
CA PHE A 64 -2.12 3.63 4.47
C PHE A 64 -1.80 4.64 3.35
N ALA A 65 -2.62 4.73 2.29
CA ALA A 65 -2.40 5.69 1.21
C ALA A 65 -2.90 7.10 1.58
N PHE A 66 -4.10 7.23 2.14
CA PHE A 66 -4.66 8.54 2.48
C PHE A 66 -3.94 9.19 3.67
N PHE A 67 -3.43 8.37 4.59
CA PHE A 67 -2.56 8.79 5.69
C PHE A 67 -1.31 9.55 5.22
N ARG A 68 -0.82 9.28 4.00
CA ARG A 68 0.32 10.00 3.42
C ARG A 68 0.08 11.50 3.36
N ALA A 69 -1.16 11.98 3.41
CA ALA A 69 -1.51 13.39 3.54
C ALA A 69 -0.73 14.11 4.65
N LEU A 70 -0.31 13.41 5.71
CA LEU A 70 0.60 13.97 6.71
C LEU A 70 1.99 14.25 6.12
N GLU A 71 2.73 13.22 5.72
CA GLU A 71 4.09 13.35 5.15
C GLU A 71 4.11 14.34 3.97
N ASP A 72 3.15 14.18 3.07
CA ASP A 72 3.00 14.91 1.82
C ASP A 72 2.77 16.42 1.98
N ASN A 73 2.35 16.84 3.17
CA ASN A 73 2.05 18.22 3.50
C ASN A 73 2.86 18.71 4.72
N GLY A 74 3.92 17.99 5.10
CA GLY A 74 4.84 18.41 6.16
C GLY A 74 4.32 18.22 7.59
N TYR A 75 3.51 17.19 7.82
CA TYR A 75 2.90 16.82 9.11
C TYR A 75 2.09 17.97 9.74
N PRO A 76 1.08 18.51 9.05
CA PRO A 76 0.32 19.64 9.55
C PRO A 76 -0.48 19.27 10.81
N ALA A 77 -0.53 20.21 11.76
CA ALA A 77 -1.37 20.15 12.96
C ALA A 77 -1.99 21.55 13.18
N PRO A 78 -3.27 21.78 12.84
CA PRO A 78 -4.27 20.81 12.40
C PRO A 78 -4.13 20.34 10.94
N LEU A 79 -4.67 19.16 10.63
CA LEU A 79 -4.79 18.62 9.27
C LEU A 79 -5.97 19.26 8.52
N ASP A 80 -5.70 19.78 7.32
CA ASP A 80 -6.71 20.37 6.41
C ASP A 80 -7.34 19.28 5.52
N PRO A 81 -8.69 19.13 5.50
CA PRO A 81 -9.38 18.20 4.58
C PRO A 81 -8.99 18.36 3.11
N ALA A 82 -8.76 19.60 2.65
CA ALA A 82 -8.38 19.83 1.27
C ALA A 82 -6.99 19.25 0.93
N ALA A 83 -6.09 19.16 1.92
CA ALA A 83 -4.81 18.48 1.76
C ALA A 83 -4.99 16.97 1.57
N VAL A 84 -5.92 16.35 2.31
CA VAL A 84 -6.28 14.94 2.14
C VAL A 84 -6.94 14.70 0.77
N GLY A 85 -7.84 15.59 0.33
CA GLY A 85 -8.45 15.52 -1.01
C GLY A 85 -7.43 15.63 -2.14
N ARG A 86 -6.39 16.48 -2.02
CA ARG A 86 -5.28 16.53 -2.98
C ARG A 86 -4.44 15.25 -2.97
N THR A 87 -4.23 14.66 -1.78
CA THR A 87 -3.59 13.35 -1.64
C THR A 87 -4.38 12.25 -2.35
N TRP A 88 -5.71 12.24 -2.26
CA TRP A 88 -6.57 11.32 -3.02
C TRP A 88 -6.32 11.46 -4.52
N LEU A 89 -6.38 12.67 -5.07
CA LEU A 89 -6.14 12.93 -6.49
C LEU A 89 -4.73 12.49 -6.95
N ASN A 90 -3.73 12.60 -6.07
CA ASN A 90 -2.35 12.23 -6.40
C ASN A 90 -2.11 10.72 -6.44
N TYR A 91 -2.78 9.95 -5.59
CA TYR A 91 -2.54 8.51 -5.43
C TYR A 91 -3.62 7.60 -6.03
N ILE A 92 -4.86 8.08 -6.18
CA ILE A 92 -5.91 7.29 -6.82
C ILE A 92 -5.68 7.30 -8.33
N VAL A 93 -5.55 6.12 -8.91
CA VAL A 93 -5.67 5.91 -10.35
C VAL A 93 -7.12 5.61 -10.65
N ASP A 94 -7.74 6.49 -11.43
CA ASP A 94 -9.14 6.45 -11.82
C ASP A 94 -9.57 5.08 -12.33
N GLU A 95 -10.72 4.59 -11.84
CA GLU A 95 -11.32 3.28 -12.15
C GLU A 95 -10.42 2.05 -11.86
N LYS A 96 -9.32 2.21 -11.09
CA LYS A 96 -8.36 1.13 -10.85
C LYS A 96 -8.06 0.87 -9.38
N THR A 97 -7.71 1.90 -8.60
CA THR A 97 -7.10 1.69 -7.27
C THR A 97 -7.95 2.26 -6.13
N ILE A 98 -7.79 1.67 -4.94
CA ILE A 98 -8.32 2.10 -3.64
C ILE A 98 -9.85 2.12 -3.50
N LEU A 99 -10.63 2.60 -4.46
CA LEU A 99 -12.06 2.82 -4.22
C LEU A 99 -12.92 1.67 -4.73
N TRP A 100 -14.07 1.45 -4.08
CA TRP A 100 -15.18 0.77 -4.73
C TRP A 100 -15.77 1.64 -5.84
N TRP A 101 -15.54 1.26 -7.10
CA TRP A 101 -15.96 2.02 -8.29
C TRP A 101 -17.45 1.84 -8.63
N GLY A 102 -18.34 1.95 -7.63
CA GLY A 102 -19.79 1.72 -7.76
C GLY A 102 -20.58 2.80 -8.52
N GLY A 103 -19.98 3.97 -8.74
CA GLY A 103 -20.50 5.05 -9.58
C GLY A 103 -20.97 6.28 -8.81
N LEU A 104 -21.15 7.39 -9.54
CA LEU A 104 -21.65 8.66 -9.02
C LEU A 104 -23.05 8.48 -8.41
N GLY A 105 -23.23 8.89 -7.15
CA GLY A 105 -24.49 8.77 -6.42
C GLY A 105 -24.81 7.36 -5.94
N ARG A 106 -23.83 6.44 -5.94
CA ARG A 106 -23.96 5.09 -5.37
C ARG A 106 -22.82 4.75 -4.42
N SER A 107 -21.58 4.91 -4.88
CA SER A 107 -20.38 4.79 -4.04
C SER A 107 -20.01 6.17 -3.51
N THR A 108 -19.82 6.28 -2.19
CA THR A 108 -19.55 7.55 -1.51
C THR A 108 -18.20 8.12 -1.90
N GLU A 109 -17.17 7.29 -1.84
CA GLU A 109 -15.79 7.66 -2.15
C GLU A 109 -15.63 7.93 -3.63
N HIS A 110 -16.25 7.11 -4.50
CA HIS A 110 -16.22 7.38 -5.94
C HIS A 110 -16.95 8.70 -6.25
N THR A 111 -18.10 8.96 -5.62
CA THR A 111 -18.81 10.25 -5.76
C THR A 111 -17.91 11.41 -5.34
N ALA A 112 -17.31 11.34 -4.15
CA ALA A 112 -16.42 12.38 -3.65
C ALA A 112 -15.17 12.57 -4.53
N TYR A 113 -14.57 11.49 -5.03
CA TYR A 113 -13.44 11.53 -5.95
C TYR A 113 -13.80 12.25 -7.26
N LEU A 114 -14.97 11.96 -7.84
CA LEU A 114 -15.45 12.67 -9.03
C LEU A 114 -15.66 14.17 -8.73
N ARG A 115 -16.19 14.52 -7.55
CA ARG A 115 -16.31 15.93 -7.13
C ARG A 115 -14.95 16.61 -7.01
N LEU A 116 -13.97 15.96 -6.39
CA LEU A 116 -12.59 16.46 -6.29
C LEU A 116 -11.98 16.69 -7.68
N ARG A 117 -12.15 15.71 -8.59
CA ARG A 117 -11.66 15.79 -9.97
C ARG A 117 -12.29 16.94 -10.75
N ASP A 118 -13.56 17.23 -10.47
CA ASP A 118 -14.32 18.34 -11.07
C ASP A 118 -14.07 19.68 -10.35
N GLY A 119 -13.11 19.75 -9.43
CA GLY A 119 -12.65 20.97 -8.77
C GLY A 119 -13.41 21.37 -7.51
N VAL A 120 -14.27 20.51 -6.96
CA VAL A 120 -14.93 20.74 -5.67
C VAL A 120 -13.99 20.30 -4.54
N PRO A 121 -13.49 21.21 -3.68
CA PRO A 121 -12.56 20.85 -2.62
C PRO A 121 -13.27 20.12 -1.47
N ALA A 122 -12.52 19.29 -0.74
CA ALA A 122 -12.94 18.82 0.57
C ALA A 122 -13.01 20.01 1.57
N PRO A 123 -13.94 20.00 2.54
CA PRO A 123 -14.90 18.92 2.84
C PRO A 123 -16.17 18.94 1.99
N LEU A 124 -16.38 19.97 1.13
CA LEU A 124 -17.62 20.09 0.34
C LEU A 124 -17.85 18.88 -0.57
N SER A 125 -16.78 18.26 -1.08
CA SER A 125 -16.82 17.02 -1.88
C SER A 125 -17.55 15.86 -1.19
N GLY A 126 -17.45 15.77 0.15
CA GLY A 126 -18.05 14.73 0.98
C GLY A 126 -19.30 15.17 1.74
N SER A 127 -19.73 16.42 1.58
CA SER A 127 -20.81 16.99 2.40
C SER A 127 -22.21 16.47 2.08
N HIS A 128 -23.10 16.51 3.07
CA HIS A 128 -24.53 16.32 2.88
C HIS A 128 -25.15 17.37 1.95
N ASP A 129 -24.67 18.61 2.01
CA ASP A 129 -25.18 19.72 1.20
C ASP A 129 -25.08 19.43 -0.30
N LEU A 130 -23.99 18.77 -0.73
CA LEU A 130 -23.74 18.46 -2.13
C LEU A 130 -24.26 17.08 -2.56
N ASN A 131 -24.27 16.10 -1.65
CA ASN A 131 -24.50 14.69 -2.00
C ASN A 131 -25.80 14.11 -1.40
N GLY A 132 -26.57 14.93 -0.67
CA GLY A 132 -27.76 14.49 0.06
C GLY A 132 -27.40 13.76 1.37
N PRO A 133 -28.41 13.42 2.19
CA PRO A 133 -28.19 12.94 3.56
C PRO A 133 -27.72 11.48 3.66
N TRP A 134 -27.93 10.64 2.63
CA TRP A 134 -27.62 9.20 2.70
C TRP A 134 -26.28 8.83 2.07
N MET A 135 -25.78 9.60 1.08
CA MET A 135 -24.53 9.25 0.40
C MET A 135 -23.35 9.33 1.37
N PRO A 136 -23.11 10.44 2.08
CA PRO A 136 -22.00 10.58 3.03
C PRO A 136 -22.15 9.79 4.33
N ALA A 137 -23.25 9.06 4.52
CA ALA A 137 -23.54 8.29 5.73
C ALA A 137 -23.13 6.80 5.63
N GLN A 138 -22.32 6.44 4.62
CA GLN A 138 -21.81 5.09 4.43
C GLN A 138 -20.58 4.81 5.32
N ILE A 139 -20.15 3.54 5.34
CA ILE A 139 -19.14 3.03 6.28
C ILE A 139 -17.72 3.58 6.07
N GLY A 140 -17.36 4.06 4.89
CA GLY A 140 -15.99 4.40 4.51
C GLY A 140 -15.28 5.45 5.37
N ALA A 141 -16.02 6.31 6.07
CA ALA A 141 -15.46 7.22 7.08
C ALA A 141 -14.63 6.48 8.14
N GLN A 142 -15.14 5.33 8.59
CA GLN A 142 -14.54 4.49 9.61
C GLN A 142 -13.42 3.61 9.03
N ILE A 143 -13.54 3.24 7.75
CA ILE A 143 -12.62 2.31 7.09
C ILE A 143 -11.18 2.83 7.05
N PHE A 144 -10.99 4.11 6.71
CA PHE A 144 -9.67 4.67 6.39
C PHE A 144 -8.98 5.39 7.57
N MET A 145 -9.58 5.38 8.76
CA MET A 145 -9.20 6.29 9.85
C MET A 145 -8.02 5.81 10.69
N ASP A 146 -7.80 4.49 10.76
CA ASP A 146 -6.94 3.83 11.76
C ASP A 146 -5.51 4.40 11.81
N ALA A 147 -4.88 4.64 10.65
CA ALA A 147 -3.52 5.19 10.61
C ALA A 147 -3.41 6.62 11.18
N PHE A 148 -4.45 7.46 10.97
CA PHE A 148 -4.51 8.79 11.56
C PHE A 148 -4.64 8.74 13.09
N ALA A 149 -5.43 7.79 13.60
CA ALA A 149 -5.59 7.56 15.03
C ALA A 149 -4.31 6.99 15.67
N MET A 150 -3.69 5.98 15.05
CA MET A 150 -2.41 5.40 15.51
C MET A 150 -1.25 6.41 15.52
N ALA A 151 -1.30 7.46 14.69
CA ALA A 151 -0.34 8.56 14.74
C ALA A 151 -0.53 9.52 15.94
N SER A 152 -1.58 9.31 16.73
CA SER A 152 -1.96 10.13 17.88
C SER A 152 -2.01 9.34 19.20
N PRO A 153 -0.95 8.59 19.57
CA PRO A 153 -0.97 7.76 20.76
C PRO A 153 -1.13 8.61 22.02
N GLY A 154 -2.19 8.34 22.78
CA GLY A 154 -2.56 9.08 24.00
C GLY A 154 -3.11 10.49 23.78
N ASP A 155 -3.41 10.89 22.53
CA ASP A 155 -3.90 12.22 22.18
C ASP A 155 -5.24 12.12 21.41
N PRO A 156 -6.37 11.93 22.13
CA PRO A 156 -7.68 11.80 21.50
C PRO A 156 -8.15 13.09 20.81
N ASP A 157 -7.73 14.28 21.27
CA ASP A 157 -8.10 15.54 20.63
C ASP A 157 -7.50 15.64 19.22
N ARG A 158 -6.22 15.28 19.08
CA ARG A 158 -5.56 15.23 17.78
C ARG A 158 -6.13 14.13 16.90
N ALA A 159 -6.41 12.95 17.45
CA ALA A 159 -7.05 11.86 16.71
C ALA A 159 -8.42 12.29 16.17
N ALA A 160 -9.28 12.88 17.01
CA ALA A 160 -10.58 13.40 16.60
C ALA A 160 -10.45 14.43 15.46
N GLN A 161 -9.48 15.35 15.57
CA GLN A 161 -9.24 16.37 14.54
C GLN A 161 -8.83 15.75 13.20
N MET A 162 -7.86 14.83 13.22
CA MET A 162 -7.33 14.23 11.99
C MET A 162 -8.33 13.28 11.34
N VAL A 163 -9.01 12.44 12.13
CA VAL A 163 -10.04 11.54 11.61
C VAL A 163 -11.21 12.33 11.03
N ARG A 164 -11.67 13.39 11.69
CA ARG A 164 -12.70 14.29 11.16
C ARG A 164 -12.25 14.92 9.85
N ALA A 165 -11.01 15.40 9.76
CA ALA A 165 -10.49 15.99 8.53
C ALA A 165 -10.41 14.98 7.38
N ALA A 166 -9.90 13.78 7.63
CA ALA A 166 -9.77 12.72 6.63
C ALA A 166 -11.14 12.18 6.16
N ALA A 167 -12.04 11.88 7.09
CA ALA A 167 -13.38 11.37 6.79
C ALA A 167 -14.21 12.38 5.99
N SER A 168 -14.08 13.68 6.29
CA SER A 168 -14.83 14.76 5.63
C SER A 168 -14.55 14.93 4.13
N VAL A 169 -13.52 14.25 3.60
CA VAL A 169 -13.26 14.24 2.15
C VAL A 169 -14.42 13.59 1.39
N SER A 170 -15.03 12.55 1.96
CA SER A 170 -16.11 11.79 1.33
C SER A 170 -17.37 11.62 2.18
N HIS A 171 -17.29 11.81 3.49
CA HIS A 171 -18.37 11.52 4.44
C HIS A 171 -18.76 12.74 5.29
N ASP A 172 -19.95 12.68 5.89
CA ASP A 172 -20.50 13.75 6.73
C ASP A 172 -21.46 13.18 7.80
N GLY A 173 -21.82 14.01 8.77
CA GLY A 173 -22.77 13.69 9.84
C GLY A 173 -22.42 12.42 10.62
N ILE A 174 -23.37 11.49 10.70
CA ILE A 174 -23.27 10.30 11.55
C ILE A 174 -22.04 9.43 11.23
N ALA A 175 -21.67 9.32 9.95
CA ALA A 175 -20.49 8.53 9.56
C ALA A 175 -19.20 9.13 10.09
N LEU A 176 -19.11 10.46 10.07
CA LEU A 176 -17.96 11.19 10.58
C LEU A 176 -17.83 11.05 12.11
N ASP A 177 -18.94 11.18 12.84
CA ASP A 177 -18.93 11.04 14.30
C ASP A 177 -18.66 9.59 14.73
N ALA A 178 -19.10 8.58 13.98
CA ALA A 178 -18.78 7.17 14.23
C ALA A 178 -17.28 6.87 14.03
N ALA A 179 -16.68 7.40 12.96
CA ALA A 179 -15.24 7.30 12.73
C ALA A 179 -14.44 8.00 13.84
N VAL A 180 -14.87 9.20 14.26
CA VAL A 180 -14.25 9.93 15.37
C VAL A 180 -14.35 9.17 16.69
N LEU A 181 -15.50 8.55 16.99
CA LEU A 181 -15.65 7.73 18.18
C LEU A 181 -14.60 6.61 18.19
N LEU A 182 -14.51 5.83 17.13
CA LEU A 182 -13.57 4.73 17.08
C LEU A 182 -12.10 5.21 17.05
N GLY A 183 -11.78 6.25 16.29
CA GLY A 183 -10.41 6.80 16.23
C GLY A 183 -9.93 7.40 17.56
N THR A 184 -10.83 7.98 18.36
CA THR A 184 -10.48 8.44 19.71
C THR A 184 -10.27 7.27 20.68
N MET A 185 -11.04 6.20 20.54
CA MET A 185 -10.80 4.95 21.27
C MET A 185 -9.43 4.35 20.95
N GLU A 186 -9.04 4.30 19.67
CA GLU A 186 -7.72 3.81 19.26
C GLU A 186 -6.57 4.65 19.81
N ALA A 187 -6.70 5.99 19.78
CA ALA A 187 -5.71 6.88 20.38
C ALA A 187 -5.56 6.66 21.90
N LEU A 188 -6.67 6.41 22.60
CA LEU A 188 -6.70 6.14 24.04
C LEU A 188 -6.21 4.72 24.40
N ALA A 189 -6.39 3.74 23.52
CA ALA A 189 -6.01 2.33 23.71
C ALA A 189 -4.51 2.12 23.97
N PHE A 190 -3.67 3.10 23.61
CA PHE A 190 -2.26 3.10 23.98
C PHE A 190 -2.03 3.12 25.50
N GLY A 191 -2.95 3.70 26.27
CA GLY A 191 -2.88 3.80 27.74
C GLY A 191 -4.02 3.13 28.51
N GLU A 192 -5.16 2.85 27.89
CA GLU A 192 -6.35 2.27 28.54
C GLU A 192 -6.83 1.02 27.77
N PRO A 193 -6.72 -0.20 28.32
CA PRO A 193 -7.15 -1.42 27.63
C PRO A 193 -8.66 -1.71 27.71
N ASP A 194 -9.38 -1.10 28.66
CA ASP A 194 -10.79 -1.40 28.93
C ASP A 194 -11.74 -0.75 27.90
N VAL A 195 -12.51 -1.58 27.19
CA VAL A 195 -13.39 -1.11 26.09
C VAL A 195 -14.49 -0.17 26.58
N ASP A 196 -15.08 -0.42 27.75
CA ASP A 196 -16.14 0.44 28.28
C ASP A 196 -15.61 1.84 28.63
N ARG A 197 -14.41 1.93 29.23
CA ARG A 197 -13.75 3.22 29.50
C ARG A 197 -13.35 3.95 28.22
N LEU A 198 -12.86 3.22 27.21
CA LEU A 198 -12.55 3.78 25.91
C LEU A 198 -13.82 4.38 25.28
N LEU A 199 -14.94 3.67 25.31
CA LEU A 199 -16.23 4.15 24.82
C LEU A 199 -16.70 5.39 25.60
N ASP A 200 -16.71 5.35 26.93
CA ASP A 200 -17.14 6.48 27.77
C ASP A 200 -16.30 7.75 27.53
N ALA A 201 -15.01 7.59 27.24
CA ALA A 201 -14.13 8.69 26.88
C ALA A 201 -14.38 9.19 25.44
N GLY A 202 -14.47 8.28 24.46
CA GLY A 202 -14.68 8.60 23.06
C GLY A 202 -16.04 9.26 22.76
N LEU A 203 -17.09 8.89 23.51
CA LEU A 203 -18.43 9.46 23.35
C LEU A 203 -18.49 10.98 23.61
N ARG A 204 -17.48 11.55 24.27
CA ARG A 204 -17.36 13.01 24.47
C ARG A 204 -17.08 13.78 23.18
N TYR A 205 -16.62 13.09 22.14
CA TYR A 205 -16.33 13.65 20.81
C TYR A 205 -17.49 13.48 19.82
N VAL A 206 -18.57 12.81 20.24
CA VAL A 206 -19.75 12.53 19.43
C VAL A 206 -20.84 13.56 19.71
N SER A 207 -21.39 14.12 18.64
CA SER A 207 -22.49 15.09 18.68
C SER A 207 -23.79 14.56 18.08
N ASP A 208 -23.70 13.56 17.20
CA ASP A 208 -24.85 12.95 16.54
C ASP A 208 -25.74 12.20 17.55
N ARG A 209 -26.97 12.70 17.73
CA ARG A 209 -27.90 12.13 18.72
C ARG A 209 -28.41 10.73 18.34
N HIS A 210 -28.43 10.39 17.05
CA HIS A 210 -28.85 9.06 16.61
C HIS A 210 -27.78 8.04 16.94
N LEU A 211 -26.52 8.35 16.63
CA LEU A 211 -25.38 7.53 17.02
C LEU A 211 -25.33 7.31 18.53
N LEU A 212 -25.45 8.37 19.33
CA LEU A 212 -25.46 8.26 20.80
C LEU A 212 -26.54 7.30 21.32
N ARG A 213 -27.73 7.29 20.72
CA ARG A 213 -28.80 6.34 21.08
C ARG A 213 -28.42 4.92 20.68
N VAL A 214 -27.98 4.72 19.43
CA VAL A 214 -27.57 3.39 18.94
C VAL A 214 -26.46 2.80 19.82
N VAL A 215 -25.45 3.58 20.18
CA VAL A 215 -24.38 3.10 21.08
C VAL A 215 -24.94 2.70 22.44
N GLY A 216 -25.84 3.51 23.01
CA GLY A 216 -26.53 3.18 24.27
C GLY A 216 -27.32 1.87 24.17
N ASP A 217 -28.14 1.74 23.13
CA ASP A 217 -28.98 0.56 22.90
C ASP A 217 -28.11 -0.70 22.72
N ILE A 218 -27.00 -0.61 21.98
CA ILE A 218 -26.06 -1.73 21.81
C ILE A 218 -25.45 -2.16 23.14
N ARG A 219 -24.99 -1.22 23.97
CA ARG A 219 -24.45 -1.54 25.31
C ARG A 219 -25.51 -2.25 26.17
N GLU A 220 -26.75 -1.77 26.14
CA GLU A 220 -27.86 -2.41 26.87
C GLU A 220 -28.13 -3.84 26.37
N GLN A 221 -28.15 -4.06 25.05
CA GLN A 221 -28.36 -5.39 24.48
C GLN A 221 -27.20 -6.34 24.79
N CYS A 222 -25.94 -5.88 24.67
CA CYS A 222 -24.77 -6.67 25.04
C CYS A 222 -24.76 -7.04 26.53
N ALA A 223 -25.17 -6.13 27.42
CA ALA A 223 -25.23 -6.40 28.86
C ALA A 223 -26.36 -7.37 29.25
N ALA A 224 -27.38 -7.53 28.41
CA ALA A 224 -28.55 -8.36 28.70
C ALA A 224 -28.35 -9.86 28.41
N THR A 225 -27.26 -10.25 27.73
CA THR A 225 -27.05 -11.63 27.28
C THR A 225 -25.58 -11.90 26.95
N ASP A 226 -25.08 -13.11 27.24
CA ASP A 226 -23.76 -13.58 26.79
C ASP A 226 -23.79 -14.14 25.36
N ASP A 227 -24.98 -14.32 24.80
CA ASP A 227 -25.20 -14.85 23.45
C ASP A 227 -25.22 -13.73 22.40
N TRP A 228 -24.09 -13.53 21.72
CA TRP A 228 -23.93 -12.50 20.69
C TRP A 228 -24.89 -12.68 19.50
N HIS A 229 -25.37 -13.90 19.24
CA HIS A 229 -26.35 -14.16 18.18
C HIS A 229 -27.66 -13.42 18.44
N ARG A 230 -28.06 -13.27 19.71
CA ARG A 230 -29.25 -12.50 20.10
C ARG A 230 -29.08 -11.02 19.83
N VAL A 231 -27.90 -10.48 20.15
CA VAL A 231 -27.59 -9.07 19.89
C VAL A 231 -27.51 -8.81 18.39
N ARG A 232 -26.87 -9.71 17.61
CA ARG A 232 -26.85 -9.62 16.14
C ARG A 232 -28.26 -9.66 15.55
N ALA A 233 -29.13 -10.56 16.04
CA ALA A 233 -30.52 -10.64 15.59
C ALA A 233 -31.29 -9.35 15.90
N TRP A 234 -31.03 -8.74 17.06
CA TRP A 234 -31.57 -7.43 17.42
C TRP A 234 -31.03 -6.32 16.50
N ILE A 235 -29.73 -6.29 16.18
CA ILE A 235 -29.14 -5.36 15.21
C ILE A 235 -29.84 -5.52 13.86
N ALA A 236 -29.99 -6.75 13.37
CA ALA A 236 -30.65 -7.00 12.09
C ALA A 236 -32.10 -6.50 12.06
N ALA A 237 -32.84 -6.64 13.17
CA ALA A 237 -34.24 -6.25 13.28
C ALA A 237 -34.49 -4.74 13.48
N ASN A 238 -33.51 -4.00 14.02
CA ASN A 238 -33.68 -2.59 14.38
C ASN A 238 -32.77 -1.64 13.58
N HIS A 239 -31.63 -2.13 13.11
CA HIS A 239 -30.55 -1.35 12.51
C HIS A 239 -29.88 -2.01 11.30
N GLY A 240 -30.42 -3.11 10.75
CA GLY A 240 -29.90 -3.71 9.52
C GLY A 240 -30.01 -2.76 8.32
N TYR A 241 -29.34 -3.07 7.20
CA TYR A 241 -29.37 -2.24 5.98
C TYR A 241 -30.77 -1.88 5.49
N ALA A 242 -31.80 -2.70 5.76
CA ALA A 242 -33.18 -2.38 5.38
C ALA A 242 -33.76 -1.12 6.08
N HIS A 243 -33.12 -0.63 7.13
CA HIS A 243 -33.54 0.56 7.88
C HIS A 243 -32.86 1.86 7.41
N TYR A 244 -31.93 1.77 6.46
CA TYR A 244 -31.12 2.91 6.01
C TYR A 244 -31.01 2.94 4.49
N ASP A 245 -30.96 4.14 3.92
CA ASP A 245 -30.68 4.31 2.50
C ASP A 245 -29.19 4.10 2.19
N GLY A 246 -28.89 3.63 0.97
CA GLY A 246 -27.52 3.35 0.51
C GLY A 246 -27.15 1.86 0.55
N PRO A 247 -26.00 1.47 -0.02
CA PRO A 247 -25.54 0.09 -0.06
C PRO A 247 -24.92 -0.41 1.25
N CYS A 248 -24.16 0.43 1.96
CA CYS A 248 -23.36 0.06 3.13
C CYS A 248 -23.37 1.17 4.20
N HIS A 249 -24.54 1.42 4.81
CA HIS A 249 -24.71 2.48 5.79
C HIS A 249 -23.86 2.24 7.06
N ILE A 250 -23.29 3.30 7.65
CA ILE A 250 -22.39 3.21 8.80
C ILE A 250 -23.00 2.50 10.01
N VAL A 251 -24.27 2.76 10.32
CA VAL A 251 -24.88 2.34 11.59
C VAL A 251 -24.85 0.81 11.84
N PRO A 252 -25.37 -0.05 10.96
CA PRO A 252 -25.31 -1.50 11.16
C PRO A 252 -23.89 -2.02 11.35
N ASN A 253 -22.94 -1.52 10.56
CA ASN A 253 -21.53 -1.92 10.63
C ASN A 253 -20.87 -1.46 11.94
N HIS A 254 -21.06 -0.20 12.31
CA HIS A 254 -20.59 0.33 13.59
C HIS A 254 -21.20 -0.43 14.79
N ALA A 255 -22.47 -0.80 14.71
CA ALA A 255 -23.13 -1.63 15.73
C ALA A 255 -22.50 -3.03 15.84
N VAL A 256 -22.12 -3.66 14.71
CA VAL A 256 -21.41 -4.95 14.70
C VAL A 256 -20.02 -4.81 15.32
N VAL A 257 -19.28 -3.74 14.98
CA VAL A 257 -17.97 -3.45 15.60
C VAL A 257 -18.10 -3.33 17.12
N LEU A 258 -19.05 -2.55 17.61
CA LEU A 258 -19.28 -2.41 19.05
C LEU A 258 -19.71 -3.71 19.72
N MET A 259 -20.61 -4.47 19.10
CA MET A 259 -21.02 -5.78 19.60
C MET A 259 -19.82 -6.74 19.71
N ALA A 260 -18.98 -6.80 18.68
CA ALA A 260 -17.78 -7.65 18.69
C ALA A 260 -16.80 -7.25 19.80
N LEU A 261 -16.56 -5.94 19.99
CA LEU A 261 -15.68 -5.43 21.04
C LEU A 261 -16.21 -5.69 22.45
N LEU A 262 -17.53 -5.54 22.66
CA LEU A 262 -18.16 -5.69 23.98
C LEU A 262 -18.38 -7.16 24.36
N MET A 263 -18.68 -8.04 23.41
CA MET A 263 -19.09 -9.43 23.69
C MET A 263 -17.96 -10.46 23.55
N ALA A 264 -16.82 -10.10 22.96
CA ALA A 264 -15.66 -11.00 22.87
C ALA A 264 -14.75 -10.94 24.11
N GLY A 265 -14.92 -9.95 24.98
CA GLY A 265 -13.97 -9.67 26.05
C GLY A 265 -12.58 -9.33 25.50
N ASP A 266 -11.53 -9.77 26.19
CA ASP A 266 -10.13 -9.57 25.79
C ASP A 266 -9.60 -10.69 24.87
N ASP A 267 -10.48 -11.30 24.09
CA ASP A 267 -10.13 -12.35 23.13
C ASP A 267 -10.13 -11.79 21.69
N PHE A 268 -8.92 -11.60 21.15
CA PHE A 268 -8.72 -11.10 19.79
C PHE A 268 -9.37 -12.00 18.74
N GLY A 269 -9.16 -13.32 18.81
CA GLY A 269 -9.71 -14.27 17.83
C GLY A 269 -11.23 -14.28 17.88
N ARG A 270 -11.81 -14.35 19.08
CA ARG A 270 -13.27 -14.32 19.26
C ARG A 270 -13.89 -13.04 18.73
N SER A 271 -13.22 -11.90 18.89
CA SER A 271 -13.71 -10.62 18.37
C SER A 271 -13.79 -10.61 16.83
N LEU A 272 -12.81 -11.21 16.15
CA LEU A 272 -12.84 -11.39 14.70
C LEU A 272 -13.91 -12.40 14.28
N THR A 273 -14.08 -13.51 15.02
CA THR A 273 -15.17 -14.46 14.79
C THR A 273 -16.52 -13.75 14.79
N ILE A 274 -16.81 -12.94 15.81
CA ILE A 274 -18.09 -12.25 15.93
C ILE A 274 -18.26 -11.23 14.79
N ALA A 275 -17.24 -10.38 14.55
CA ALA A 275 -17.31 -9.33 13.54
C ALA A 275 -17.51 -9.90 12.12
N THR A 276 -16.81 -10.98 11.78
CA THR A 276 -16.91 -11.63 10.47
C THR A 276 -18.18 -12.47 10.34
N THR A 277 -18.56 -13.23 11.37
CA THR A 277 -19.73 -14.12 11.29
C THR A 277 -21.04 -13.34 11.22
N ALA A 278 -21.11 -12.15 11.82
CA ALA A 278 -22.32 -11.32 11.84
C ALA A 278 -22.89 -10.95 10.46
N GLY A 279 -22.06 -10.99 9.41
CA GLY A 279 -22.40 -10.62 8.03
C GLY A 279 -22.27 -9.12 7.76
N TRP A 280 -22.96 -8.64 6.72
CA TRP A 280 -22.81 -7.27 6.19
C TRP A 280 -21.40 -7.03 5.62
N ASP A 281 -20.73 -5.97 6.06
CA ASP A 281 -19.45 -5.50 5.53
C ASP A 281 -18.30 -6.05 6.38
N THR A 282 -17.95 -7.32 6.14
CA THR A 282 -17.26 -8.16 7.13
C THR A 282 -15.77 -7.88 7.25
N ASP A 283 -15.10 -7.49 6.17
CA ASP A 283 -13.70 -7.05 6.16
C ASP A 283 -13.51 -5.75 6.93
N CYS A 284 -14.32 -4.72 6.69
CA CYS A 284 -14.18 -3.47 7.42
C CYS A 284 -14.50 -3.61 8.91
N ASN A 285 -15.59 -4.31 9.24
CA ASN A 285 -15.97 -4.56 10.63
C ASN A 285 -14.85 -5.31 11.37
N ALA A 286 -14.34 -6.39 10.79
CA ALA A 286 -13.25 -7.16 11.39
C ALA A 286 -11.93 -6.39 11.40
N GLY A 287 -11.64 -5.60 10.37
CA GLY A 287 -10.44 -4.75 10.28
C GLY A 287 -10.37 -3.71 11.39
N ASN A 288 -11.46 -2.97 11.61
CA ASN A 288 -11.54 -1.97 12.67
C ASN A 288 -11.50 -2.60 14.07
N VAL A 289 -12.22 -3.72 14.30
CA VAL A 289 -12.14 -4.48 15.56
C VAL A 289 -10.72 -4.96 15.80
N GLY A 290 -10.08 -5.50 14.76
CA GLY A 290 -8.71 -5.96 14.80
C GLY A 290 -7.72 -4.85 15.15
N CYS A 291 -7.85 -3.67 14.55
CA CYS A 291 -6.94 -2.55 14.83
C CYS A 291 -7.01 -2.13 16.31
N LEU A 292 -8.22 -1.82 16.81
CA LEU A 292 -8.41 -1.41 18.20
C LEU A 292 -7.96 -2.49 19.20
N ASN A 293 -8.34 -3.75 18.98
CA ASN A 293 -7.93 -4.86 19.84
C ASN A 293 -6.40 -5.09 19.78
N GLY A 294 -5.79 -4.92 18.60
CA GLY A 294 -4.35 -4.96 18.43
C GLY A 294 -3.62 -3.92 19.29
N ILE A 295 -4.07 -2.66 19.25
CA ILE A 295 -3.48 -1.57 20.05
C ILE A 295 -3.66 -1.82 21.55
N ARG A 296 -4.88 -2.18 21.98
CA ARG A 296 -5.24 -2.24 23.40
C ARG A 296 -4.72 -3.50 24.09
N LEU A 297 -4.69 -4.64 23.39
CA LEU A 297 -4.30 -5.95 23.94
C LEU A 297 -2.87 -6.38 23.57
N GLY A 298 -2.31 -5.84 22.49
CA GLY A 298 -0.95 -6.14 22.02
C GLY A 298 -0.80 -7.50 21.34
N LEU A 299 0.44 -7.81 20.91
CA LEU A 299 0.77 -9.01 20.14
C LEU A 299 0.41 -10.31 20.87
N ALA A 300 0.56 -10.33 22.19
CA ALA A 300 0.28 -11.50 23.00
C ALA A 300 -1.18 -11.97 22.88
N ALA A 301 -2.14 -11.08 22.63
CA ALA A 301 -3.54 -11.47 22.42
C ALA A 301 -3.79 -12.03 21.01
N ILE A 302 -3.09 -11.49 20.00
CA ILE A 302 -3.13 -12.02 18.62
C ILE A 302 -2.63 -13.47 18.59
N ASP A 303 -1.58 -13.77 19.37
CA ASP A 303 -0.93 -15.09 19.39
C ASP A 303 -1.64 -16.14 20.28
N ARG A 304 -2.74 -15.80 20.98
CA ARG A 304 -3.48 -16.77 21.83
C ARG A 304 -4.32 -17.77 21.04
N GLY A 305 -4.86 -17.32 19.91
CA GLY A 305 -5.81 -18.06 19.09
C GLY A 305 -5.14 -18.90 18.00
N PRO A 306 -5.84 -19.19 16.90
CA PRO A 306 -5.21 -19.83 15.74
C PRO A 306 -4.11 -18.93 15.15
N ASP A 307 -3.18 -19.53 14.41
CA ASP A 307 -2.06 -18.82 13.78
C ASP A 307 -2.53 -17.95 12.59
N LEU A 308 -3.08 -16.77 12.90
CA LEU A 308 -3.52 -15.80 11.90
C LEU A 308 -2.32 -15.11 11.22
N ARG A 309 -1.23 -14.91 11.97
CA ARG A 309 -0.05 -14.17 11.50
C ARG A 309 0.75 -14.96 10.48
N GLY A 310 0.92 -16.26 10.68
CA GLY A 310 1.66 -17.13 9.77
C GLY A 310 1.06 -17.16 8.36
N ALA A 311 -0.27 -17.07 8.24
CA ALA A 311 -0.96 -17.09 6.96
C ALA A 311 -0.82 -15.79 6.15
N VAL A 312 -0.73 -14.64 6.82
CA VAL A 312 -0.55 -13.32 6.19
C VAL A 312 0.93 -12.96 6.03
N GLY A 313 1.77 -13.34 6.99
CA GLY A 313 3.20 -13.13 6.98
C GLY A 313 3.61 -11.66 6.94
N ASP A 314 2.87 -10.76 7.62
CA ASP A 314 3.00 -9.30 7.58
C ASP A 314 2.79 -8.64 6.21
N TYR A 315 2.57 -9.42 5.15
CA TYR A 315 2.56 -8.93 3.79
C TYR A 315 1.20 -8.32 3.43
N MET A 316 1.22 -7.18 2.73
CA MET A 316 0.00 -6.52 2.27
C MET A 316 0.24 -5.73 0.97
N TYR A 317 -0.86 -5.40 0.29
CA TYR A 317 -0.86 -4.54 -0.88
C TYR A 317 -1.50 -3.18 -0.58
N VAL A 318 -0.81 -2.09 -0.92
CA VAL A 318 -1.32 -0.71 -0.82
C VAL A 318 -1.32 -0.09 -2.23
N VAL A 319 -2.31 -0.49 -3.04
CA VAL A 319 -2.30 -0.19 -4.49
C VAL A 319 -2.62 1.28 -4.76
N THR A 320 -1.68 2.01 -5.37
CA THR A 320 -1.79 3.46 -5.64
C THR A 320 -1.02 3.84 -6.91
N ALA A 321 -1.04 5.13 -7.26
CA ALA A 321 -0.17 5.74 -8.26
C ALA A 321 1.34 5.70 -7.89
N ASP A 322 1.67 5.31 -6.65
CA ASP A 322 3.03 5.08 -6.19
C ASP A 322 3.35 3.59 -6.21
N GLY A 323 3.88 3.12 -7.35
CA GLY A 323 3.93 1.70 -7.67
C GLY A 323 4.72 0.84 -6.70
N ALA A 324 5.97 1.20 -6.40
CA ALA A 324 6.80 0.38 -5.51
C ALA A 324 6.28 0.37 -4.07
N ALA A 325 5.63 1.46 -3.63
CA ALA A 325 5.02 1.51 -2.31
C ALA A 325 3.79 0.60 -2.18
N GLY A 326 3.29 0.04 -3.29
CA GLY A 326 2.19 -0.92 -3.26
C GLY A 326 2.55 -2.33 -2.84
N ILE A 327 3.84 -2.66 -2.78
CA ILE A 327 4.35 -3.93 -2.24
C ILE A 327 4.92 -3.64 -0.85
N THR A 328 4.10 -3.81 0.20
CA THR A 328 4.45 -3.38 1.56
C THR A 328 4.29 -4.47 2.62
N ASP A 329 4.65 -4.14 3.86
CA ASP A 329 4.45 -5.01 5.02
C ASP A 329 4.15 -4.20 6.28
N ALA A 330 3.61 -4.89 7.29
CA ALA A 330 3.17 -4.28 8.55
C ALA A 330 4.28 -3.50 9.26
N VAL A 331 5.55 -3.93 9.17
CA VAL A 331 6.67 -3.23 9.80
C VAL A 331 6.94 -1.89 9.14
N ARG A 332 6.93 -1.84 7.80
CA ARG A 332 7.14 -0.59 7.06
C ARG A 332 6.02 0.42 7.28
N GLU A 333 4.77 -0.02 7.27
CA GLU A 333 3.63 0.87 7.56
C GLU A 333 3.65 1.35 9.02
N THR A 334 4.00 0.48 9.97
CA THR A 334 4.21 0.87 11.37
C THR A 334 5.27 1.97 11.50
N ARG A 335 6.41 1.82 10.81
CA ARG A 335 7.49 2.82 10.83
C ARG A 335 7.02 4.16 10.24
N ALA A 336 6.19 4.15 9.20
CA ALA A 336 5.62 5.37 8.63
C ALA A 336 4.67 6.08 9.63
N VAL A 337 3.81 5.32 10.32
CA VAL A 337 2.92 5.85 11.36
C VAL A 337 3.70 6.38 12.56
N ALA A 338 4.72 5.65 13.03
CA ALA A 338 5.59 6.08 14.12
C ALA A 338 6.39 7.35 13.77
N ALA A 339 6.89 7.46 12.54
CA ALA A 339 7.58 8.65 12.05
C ALA A 339 6.65 9.88 12.00
N ALA A 340 5.39 9.68 11.58
CA ALA A 340 4.38 10.74 11.62
C ALA A 340 4.06 11.17 13.06
N ALA A 341 3.88 10.23 13.98
CA ALA A 341 3.66 10.52 15.38
C ALA A 341 4.84 11.27 16.01
N ASP A 342 6.09 10.87 15.72
CA ASP A 342 7.27 11.61 16.20
C ASP A 342 7.28 13.05 15.63
N ALA A 343 7.01 13.22 14.33
CA ALA A 343 6.95 14.54 13.69
C ALA A 343 5.88 15.47 14.32
N LEU A 344 4.67 14.95 14.51
CA LEU A 344 3.54 15.67 15.09
C LEU A 344 3.79 16.11 16.54
N ASN A 345 4.65 15.39 17.25
CA ASN A 345 5.08 15.72 18.62
C ASN A 345 6.40 16.52 18.65
N GLY A 346 6.87 17.04 17.51
CA GLY A 346 8.11 17.83 17.42
C GLY A 346 9.38 17.03 17.72
N ARG A 347 9.32 15.70 17.64
CA ARG A 347 10.47 14.82 17.83
C ARG A 347 11.22 14.65 16.50
N PRO A 348 12.54 14.40 16.54
CA PRO A 348 13.30 14.20 15.31
C PRO A 348 12.82 12.96 14.56
N GLN A 349 12.91 13.02 13.23
CA GLN A 349 12.63 11.86 12.37
C GLN A 349 13.55 10.70 12.76
N PRO A 350 13.03 9.45 12.82
CA PRO A 350 13.85 8.30 13.10
C PRO A 350 14.91 8.12 12.03
N ALA A 351 16.08 7.58 12.42
CA ALA A 351 17.09 7.20 11.45
C ALA A 351 16.53 6.17 10.46
N ARG A 352 17.01 6.23 9.21
CA ARG A 352 16.66 5.23 8.19
C ARG A 352 17.02 3.83 8.73
N ARG A 353 16.05 2.91 8.64
CA ARG A 353 16.23 1.49 8.97
C ARG A 353 16.24 0.66 7.67
N PRO A 354 16.86 -0.53 7.65
CA PRO A 354 16.76 -1.48 6.54
C PRO A 354 15.31 -1.76 6.15
N LYS A 355 15.01 -1.94 4.86
CA LYS A 355 13.66 -2.34 4.39
C LYS A 355 13.13 -3.56 5.15
N TYR A 356 13.98 -4.57 5.28
CA TYR A 356 13.73 -5.75 6.10
C TYR A 356 14.67 -5.74 7.30
N GLY A 357 14.14 -5.41 8.48
CA GLY A 357 14.90 -5.40 9.74
C GLY A 357 14.29 -6.29 10.81
N PHE A 358 13.08 -6.84 10.56
CA PHE A 358 12.40 -7.78 11.44
C PHE A 358 12.21 -7.25 12.87
N ASP A 359 12.02 -5.92 12.98
CA ASP A 359 12.05 -5.17 14.24
C ASP A 359 11.16 -5.79 15.33
N TYR A 360 9.96 -6.26 14.98
CA TYR A 360 8.94 -6.66 15.95
C TYR A 360 8.83 -8.18 16.09
N PRO A 361 8.64 -8.72 17.31
CA PRO A 361 8.49 -10.16 17.54
C PRO A 361 7.41 -10.78 16.66
N GLY A 362 7.71 -11.93 16.05
CA GLY A 362 6.85 -12.67 15.13
C GLY A 362 6.76 -12.09 13.71
N SER A 363 7.37 -10.92 13.45
CA SER A 363 7.40 -10.34 12.10
C SER A 363 8.26 -11.18 11.15
N VAL A 364 7.70 -11.50 9.98
CA VAL A 364 8.46 -12.14 8.88
C VAL A 364 8.58 -11.25 7.64
N GLN A 365 7.94 -10.08 7.60
CA GLN A 365 7.98 -9.13 6.47
C GLN A 365 7.84 -9.78 5.07
N GLY A 366 6.90 -10.70 4.94
CA GLY A 366 6.59 -11.45 3.72
C GLY A 366 7.54 -12.62 3.40
N PHE A 367 8.57 -12.85 4.20
CA PHE A 367 9.45 -14.01 4.03
C PHE A 367 8.74 -15.30 4.41
N ALA A 368 8.81 -16.26 3.50
CA ALA A 368 8.33 -17.63 3.67
C ALA A 368 9.32 -18.62 3.02
N PRO A 369 9.25 -19.92 3.33
CA PRO A 369 9.87 -20.94 2.49
C PRO A 369 9.51 -20.69 1.02
N CYS A 370 10.52 -20.62 0.17
CA CYS A 370 10.33 -20.17 -1.21
C CYS A 370 9.38 -21.12 -1.96
N PRO A 371 8.26 -20.64 -2.52
CA PRO A 371 7.34 -21.48 -3.30
C PRO A 371 7.95 -21.95 -4.64
N ARG A 372 9.11 -21.38 -5.01
CA ARG A 372 9.90 -21.73 -6.21
C ARG A 372 11.25 -22.37 -5.86
N HIS A 373 11.35 -22.96 -4.67
CA HIS A 373 12.53 -23.76 -4.31
C HIS A 373 12.65 -24.98 -5.24
N ASP A 374 13.85 -25.26 -5.70
CA ASP A 374 14.14 -26.42 -6.55
C ASP A 374 14.77 -27.53 -5.71
N GLY A 375 14.26 -28.76 -5.83
CA GLY A 375 14.71 -29.90 -5.06
C GLY A 375 14.14 -29.99 -3.64
N ARG A 376 14.91 -30.59 -2.72
CA ARG A 376 14.50 -30.83 -1.33
C ARG A 376 14.80 -29.61 -0.45
N GLN A 377 13.75 -29.08 0.16
CA GLN A 377 13.77 -27.93 1.07
C GLN A 377 14.21 -28.32 2.48
N ALA A 378 15.29 -27.73 2.98
CA ALA A 378 15.76 -27.89 4.36
C ALA A 378 15.14 -26.90 5.35
N VAL A 379 14.56 -25.78 4.90
CA VAL A 379 13.90 -24.81 5.80
C VAL A 379 12.65 -25.46 6.41
N ALA A 380 12.67 -25.63 7.72
CA ALA A 380 11.59 -26.25 8.48
C ALA A 380 10.60 -25.22 9.03
N ARG A 381 11.11 -24.08 9.52
CA ARG A 381 10.29 -23.04 10.15
C ARG A 381 10.99 -21.68 10.11
N LEU A 382 10.19 -20.62 10.11
CA LEU A 382 10.63 -19.25 10.36
C LEU A 382 10.09 -18.75 11.70
N THR A 383 10.93 -18.08 12.46
CA THR A 383 10.59 -17.43 13.74
C THR A 383 11.28 -16.08 13.84
N ASN A 384 10.81 -15.23 14.74
CA ASN A 384 11.45 -13.94 15.03
C ASN A 384 11.10 -13.55 16.47
N ASP A 385 12.09 -13.32 17.30
CA ASP A 385 11.94 -12.87 18.69
C ASP A 385 12.10 -11.33 18.85
N GLY A 386 12.22 -10.61 17.74
CA GLY A 386 12.53 -9.18 17.67
C GLY A 386 14.00 -8.88 17.37
N SER A 387 14.86 -9.90 17.24
CA SER A 387 16.28 -9.73 16.94
C SER A 387 16.67 -10.02 15.48
N GLY A 388 15.75 -10.54 14.67
CA GLY A 388 16.00 -10.93 13.28
C GLY A 388 15.14 -12.14 12.87
N LEU A 389 15.07 -12.39 11.56
CA LEU A 389 14.36 -13.56 11.04
C LEU A 389 15.22 -14.83 11.22
N GLU A 390 14.81 -15.67 12.15
CA GLU A 390 15.39 -16.99 12.36
C GLU A 390 14.86 -17.99 11.34
N VAL A 391 15.80 -18.71 10.72
CA VAL A 391 15.55 -19.73 9.71
C VAL A 391 16.03 -21.05 10.28
N LEU A 392 15.08 -21.89 10.71
CA LEU A 392 15.38 -23.22 11.22
C LEU A 392 15.56 -24.20 10.06
N PHE A 393 16.68 -24.92 10.05
CA PHE A 393 17.00 -25.96 9.08
C PHE A 393 16.89 -27.36 9.69
N HIS A 394 16.40 -28.30 8.88
CA HIS A 394 16.50 -29.73 9.16
C HIS A 394 17.13 -30.47 7.97
N GLY A 395 18.25 -31.14 8.20
CA GLY A 395 18.93 -31.98 7.21
C GLY A 395 19.63 -31.21 6.08
N LEU A 396 19.97 -29.93 6.28
CA LEU A 396 20.74 -29.15 5.31
C LEU A 396 22.07 -29.86 5.05
N SER A 397 22.36 -30.24 3.80
CA SER A 397 23.51 -31.10 3.48
C SER A 397 23.82 -31.08 1.98
N ARG A 398 24.87 -31.79 1.55
CA ARG A 398 25.24 -31.84 0.14
C ARG A 398 24.07 -32.35 -0.72
N GLY A 399 23.57 -31.47 -1.60
CA GLY A 399 22.43 -31.74 -2.48
C GLY A 399 21.05 -31.41 -1.89
N ILE A 400 20.98 -30.87 -0.67
CA ILE A 400 19.77 -30.39 -0.02
C ILE A 400 20.00 -28.94 0.44
N SER A 401 19.29 -27.98 -0.14
CA SER A 401 19.39 -26.56 0.22
C SER A 401 18.15 -26.06 0.95
N GLY A 402 18.28 -24.91 1.59
CA GLY A 402 17.18 -24.20 2.22
C GLY A 402 16.94 -22.88 1.49
N SER A 403 15.71 -22.54 1.09
CA SER A 403 15.44 -21.23 0.48
C SER A 403 14.24 -20.53 1.12
N ILE A 404 14.43 -19.27 1.50
CA ILE A 404 13.37 -18.34 1.89
C ILE A 404 13.29 -17.20 0.88
N SER A 405 12.12 -16.61 0.72
CA SER A 405 11.94 -15.41 -0.11
C SER A 405 10.73 -14.60 0.29
N THR A 406 10.72 -13.34 -0.12
CA THR A 406 9.60 -12.41 -0.01
C THR A 406 9.25 -11.84 -1.40
N PRO A 407 7.98 -11.52 -1.68
CA PRO A 407 7.62 -10.76 -2.87
C PRO A 407 8.28 -9.37 -2.89
N VAL A 408 8.81 -8.99 -4.05
CA VAL A 408 9.28 -7.63 -4.35
C VAL A 408 8.49 -6.98 -5.49
N PHE A 409 7.52 -7.71 -6.04
CA PHE A 409 6.55 -7.28 -7.05
C PHE A 409 5.29 -8.16 -6.93
N VAL A 410 4.33 -7.98 -7.82
CA VAL A 410 3.05 -8.70 -7.83
C VAL A 410 3.24 -10.20 -7.92
N GLU A 411 2.54 -10.97 -7.11
CA GLU A 411 2.39 -12.41 -7.31
C GLU A 411 1.31 -12.71 -8.37
N PRO A 412 1.43 -13.79 -9.16
CA PRO A 412 0.50 -14.07 -10.26
C PRO A 412 -0.96 -14.20 -9.82
N PHE A 413 -1.20 -14.74 -8.62
CA PHE A 413 -2.56 -14.90 -8.09
C PHE A 413 -3.20 -13.54 -7.75
N ALA A 414 -2.41 -12.56 -7.30
CA ALA A 414 -2.93 -11.25 -6.90
C ALA A 414 -3.38 -10.43 -8.12
N ALA A 415 -2.84 -10.72 -9.30
CA ALA A 415 -3.25 -10.10 -10.56
C ALA A 415 -4.67 -10.48 -11.00
N GLN A 416 -5.31 -11.46 -10.35
CA GLN A 416 -6.69 -11.91 -10.59
C GLN A 416 -7.71 -11.27 -9.63
N SER A 417 -7.29 -10.33 -8.78
CA SER A 417 -8.16 -9.63 -7.83
C SER A 417 -9.28 -8.84 -8.53
N SER A 418 -10.39 -8.63 -7.80
CA SER A 418 -11.50 -7.75 -8.17
C SER A 418 -11.09 -6.26 -8.24
N PHE A 419 -10.10 -5.86 -7.44
CA PHE A 419 -9.42 -4.58 -7.55
C PHE A 419 -8.27 -4.67 -8.55
N ALA A 420 -8.05 -3.62 -9.35
CA ALA A 420 -6.94 -3.64 -10.29
C ALA A 420 -5.62 -3.69 -9.53
N MET A 421 -4.88 -4.80 -9.69
CA MET A 421 -3.56 -4.93 -9.10
C MET A 421 -2.56 -4.07 -9.88
N VAL A 422 -2.23 -2.91 -9.33
CA VAL A 422 -1.31 -1.91 -9.90
C VAL A 422 -0.19 -1.65 -8.89
N ALA A 423 1.04 -2.00 -9.25
CA ALA A 423 2.24 -1.78 -8.45
C ALA A 423 3.47 -1.76 -9.37
N SER A 424 4.63 -1.40 -8.83
CA SER A 424 5.92 -1.55 -9.50
C SER A 424 6.83 -2.43 -8.64
N PRO A 425 7.86 -3.07 -9.22
CA PRO A 425 8.88 -3.72 -8.43
C PRO A 425 9.48 -2.77 -7.40
N THR A 426 9.88 -3.30 -6.26
CA THR A 426 10.64 -2.56 -5.25
C THR A 426 12.14 -2.67 -5.48
N LEU A 427 12.59 -3.73 -6.17
CA LEU A 427 13.98 -4.02 -6.51
C LEU A 427 14.15 -4.11 -8.03
N TYR A 428 15.21 -3.48 -8.53
CA TYR A 428 15.52 -3.36 -9.96
C TYR A 428 16.93 -3.89 -10.28
N PRO A 429 17.16 -4.31 -11.54
CA PRO A 429 18.51 -4.61 -12.03
C PRO A 429 19.49 -3.47 -11.79
N GLY A 430 20.75 -3.79 -11.51
CA GLY A 430 21.80 -2.81 -11.23
C GLY A 430 21.74 -2.18 -9.83
N GLN A 431 20.69 -2.43 -9.02
CA GLN A 431 20.72 -2.11 -7.60
C GLN A 431 21.55 -3.15 -6.84
N THR A 432 22.12 -2.72 -5.71
CA THR A 432 22.91 -3.59 -4.85
C THR A 432 22.13 -3.92 -3.59
N VAL A 433 21.86 -5.21 -3.40
CA VAL A 433 21.24 -5.76 -2.20
C VAL A 433 22.33 -6.05 -1.18
N THR A 434 22.09 -5.60 0.05
CA THR A 434 22.91 -5.87 1.24
C THR A 434 22.13 -6.76 2.18
N ALA A 435 22.79 -7.74 2.80
CA ALA A 435 22.17 -8.56 3.84
C ALA A 435 23.17 -8.90 4.95
N GLU A 436 22.72 -8.86 6.20
CA GLU A 436 23.49 -9.31 7.37
C GLU A 436 22.91 -10.62 7.89
N ILE A 437 23.70 -11.69 7.90
CA ILE A 437 23.22 -13.03 8.24
C ILE A 437 24.18 -13.74 9.19
N ASP A 438 23.69 -14.01 10.40
CA ASP A 438 24.38 -14.86 11.37
C ASP A 438 24.04 -16.33 11.11
N ARG A 439 25.01 -17.24 11.22
CA ARG A 439 24.83 -18.63 10.80
C ARG A 439 25.82 -19.61 11.41
N PRO A 440 25.50 -20.92 11.45
CA PRO A 440 26.42 -21.94 11.92
C PRO A 440 27.64 -22.09 11.02
N THR A 441 28.76 -22.53 11.59
CA THR A 441 30.00 -22.82 10.83
C THR A 441 29.75 -23.87 9.74
N GLY A 442 30.27 -23.63 8.54
CA GLY A 442 30.11 -24.52 7.37
C GLY A 442 28.80 -24.34 6.60
N VAL A 443 27.90 -23.46 7.06
CA VAL A 443 26.71 -23.06 6.30
C VAL A 443 27.04 -21.86 5.42
N ARG A 444 26.96 -22.04 4.11
CA ARG A 444 27.07 -20.96 3.12
C ARG A 444 25.69 -20.45 2.71
N ALA A 445 25.65 -19.21 2.20
CA ALA A 445 24.42 -18.52 1.84
C ALA A 445 24.65 -17.68 0.59
N ARG A 446 23.59 -17.44 -0.18
CA ARG A 446 23.58 -16.52 -1.31
C ARG A 446 22.25 -15.79 -1.40
N LEU A 447 22.29 -14.54 -1.85
CA LEU A 447 21.11 -13.83 -2.30
C LEU A 447 20.71 -14.35 -3.68
N TYR A 448 19.41 -14.38 -3.95
CA TYR A 448 18.89 -14.70 -5.27
C TYR A 448 17.61 -13.90 -5.54
N ALA A 449 17.25 -13.77 -6.81
CA ALA A 449 15.96 -13.24 -7.22
C ALA A 449 15.24 -14.20 -8.17
N VAL A 450 13.92 -14.06 -8.23
CA VAL A 450 13.09 -14.67 -9.27
C VAL A 450 12.51 -13.55 -10.14
N VAL A 451 12.58 -13.74 -11.44
CA VAL A 451 12.27 -12.74 -12.48
C VAL A 451 11.17 -13.30 -13.38
N TYR A 452 10.22 -12.45 -13.78
CA TYR A 452 9.30 -12.81 -14.85
C TYR A 452 10.01 -12.73 -16.20
N GLY A 453 9.92 -13.78 -16.99
CA GLY A 453 10.33 -13.82 -18.37
C GLY A 453 9.36 -13.08 -19.29
N ARG A 454 9.61 -13.16 -20.60
CA ARG A 454 8.78 -12.47 -21.60
C ARG A 454 7.43 -13.15 -21.83
N ASP A 455 7.33 -14.43 -21.51
CA ASP A 455 6.13 -15.26 -21.64
C ASP A 455 5.51 -15.58 -20.28
N ASP A 456 5.80 -14.74 -19.28
CA ASP A 456 5.38 -14.89 -17.90
C ASP A 456 5.93 -16.16 -17.22
N GLU A 457 6.93 -16.82 -17.83
CA GLU A 457 7.73 -17.85 -17.19
C GLU A 457 8.58 -17.25 -16.06
N THR A 458 9.08 -18.08 -15.15
CA THR A 458 9.89 -17.59 -14.03
C THR A 458 11.32 -18.05 -14.16
N LEU A 459 12.25 -17.11 -14.12
CA LEU A 459 13.70 -17.36 -14.18
C LEU A 459 14.34 -17.03 -12.83
N ARG A 460 15.36 -17.79 -12.44
CA ARG A 460 16.11 -17.57 -11.20
C ARG A 460 17.46 -16.92 -11.51
N LEU A 461 17.80 -15.87 -10.77
CA LEU A 461 19.10 -15.22 -10.79
C LEU A 461 19.78 -15.44 -9.45
N ASP A 462 20.94 -16.08 -9.48
CA ASP A 462 21.68 -16.41 -8.27
C ASP A 462 22.89 -15.47 -8.09
N GLY A 463 23.04 -14.97 -6.86
CA GLY A 463 24.29 -14.37 -6.41
C GLY A 463 25.35 -15.41 -6.05
N PRO A 464 26.58 -14.97 -5.73
CA PRO A 464 27.66 -15.86 -5.32
C PRO A 464 27.37 -16.48 -3.95
N TRP A 465 27.78 -17.73 -3.77
CA TRP A 465 27.85 -18.35 -2.45
C TRP A 465 28.93 -17.67 -1.61
N SER A 466 28.62 -17.40 -0.34
CA SER A 466 29.56 -16.83 0.61
C SER A 466 29.38 -17.44 1.99
N GLU A 467 30.45 -17.45 2.79
CA GLU A 467 30.47 -17.76 4.23
C GLU A 467 30.58 -16.49 5.12
N GLU A 468 30.79 -15.31 4.50
CA GLU A 468 30.86 -14.02 5.19
C GLU A 468 29.51 -13.60 5.79
N ARG A 469 29.54 -12.97 6.98
CA ARG A 469 28.31 -12.47 7.63
C ARG A 469 27.53 -11.49 6.74
N ASP A 470 28.25 -10.59 6.10
CA ASP A 470 27.68 -9.54 5.26
C ASP A 470 27.71 -9.98 3.80
N LEU A 471 26.54 -10.02 3.17
CA LEU A 471 26.37 -10.35 1.76
C LEU A 471 26.12 -9.08 0.96
N LEU A 472 26.81 -8.98 -0.18
CA LEU A 472 26.64 -7.91 -1.16
C LEU A 472 26.34 -8.52 -2.52
N TRP A 473 25.24 -8.12 -3.14
CA TRP A 473 24.87 -8.62 -4.46
C TRP A 473 24.28 -7.52 -5.34
N THR A 474 24.99 -7.16 -6.40
CA THR A 474 24.43 -6.32 -7.47
C THR A 474 23.58 -7.19 -8.38
N VAL A 475 22.30 -6.84 -8.49
CA VAL A 475 21.34 -7.56 -9.32
C VAL A 475 21.78 -7.47 -10.79
N PRO A 476 21.97 -8.61 -11.48
CA PRO A 476 22.32 -8.62 -12.90
C PRO A 476 21.25 -7.97 -13.78
N ASP A 477 21.65 -7.53 -14.97
CA ASP A 477 20.71 -7.03 -15.97
C ASP A 477 19.69 -8.10 -16.37
N THR A 478 18.41 -7.75 -16.32
CA THR A 478 17.29 -8.60 -16.71
C THR A 478 16.73 -8.26 -18.09
N ASN A 479 17.36 -7.32 -18.82
CA ASN A 479 16.84 -6.75 -20.06
C ASN A 479 15.43 -6.13 -19.88
N GLY A 480 15.25 -5.41 -18.77
CA GLY A 480 14.03 -4.67 -18.48
C GLY A 480 12.93 -5.48 -17.78
N LEU A 481 13.14 -6.79 -17.60
CA LEU A 481 12.16 -7.69 -17.01
C LEU A 481 12.08 -7.57 -15.48
N PRO A 482 10.88 -7.58 -14.88
CA PRO A 482 10.72 -7.32 -13.45
C PRO A 482 11.12 -8.49 -12.57
N LEU A 483 11.91 -8.18 -11.53
CA LEU A 483 12.10 -9.07 -10.39
C LEU A 483 10.79 -9.13 -9.60
N TYR A 484 10.40 -10.31 -9.14
CA TYR A 484 9.18 -10.46 -8.34
C TYR A 484 9.34 -11.16 -7.01
N ARG A 485 10.44 -11.87 -6.79
CA ARG A 485 10.84 -12.31 -5.45
C ARG A 485 12.32 -12.06 -5.22
N LEU A 486 12.65 -11.71 -3.99
CA LEU A 486 14.01 -11.69 -3.45
C LEU A 486 14.11 -12.75 -2.37
N GLY A 487 15.22 -13.48 -2.31
CA GLY A 487 15.41 -14.52 -1.32
C GLY A 487 16.85 -14.77 -0.90
N VAL A 488 16.97 -15.59 0.13
CA VAL A 488 18.23 -16.13 0.63
C VAL A 488 18.18 -17.64 0.51
N GLU A 489 19.21 -18.21 -0.11
CA GLU A 489 19.41 -19.65 -0.13
C GLU A 489 20.59 -20.04 0.74
N PHE A 490 20.44 -21.13 1.49
CA PHE A 490 21.41 -21.72 2.40
C PHE A 490 21.82 -23.10 1.88
N ALA A 491 23.09 -23.44 2.03
CA ALA A 491 23.62 -24.77 1.70
C ALA A 491 24.77 -25.13 2.64
N SER A 492 25.08 -26.42 2.73
CA SER A 492 26.21 -26.93 3.51
C SER A 492 26.76 -28.20 2.85
N ASP A 493 28.07 -28.41 2.92
CA ASP A 493 28.69 -29.66 2.45
C ASP A 493 28.52 -30.80 3.47
N GLY A 494 28.46 -30.47 4.76
CA GLY A 494 28.13 -31.39 5.85
C GLY A 494 26.65 -31.33 6.25
N ARG A 495 26.15 -32.33 6.98
CA ARG A 495 24.80 -32.26 7.55
C ARG A 495 24.76 -31.19 8.66
N CYS A 496 23.80 -30.28 8.56
CA CYS A 496 23.52 -29.24 9.54
C CYS A 496 22.03 -29.25 9.90
N ASP A 497 21.76 -29.39 11.18
CA ASP A 497 20.48 -29.13 11.84
C ASP A 497 20.75 -27.92 12.74
N GLY A 498 20.08 -26.78 12.52
CA GLY A 498 20.45 -25.53 13.19
C GLY A 498 19.67 -24.31 12.72
N VAL A 499 20.05 -23.13 13.18
CA VAL A 499 19.37 -21.86 12.89
C VAL A 499 20.35 -20.87 12.27
N ALA A 500 19.95 -20.18 11.21
CA ALA A 500 20.57 -18.93 10.77
C ALA A 500 19.63 -17.77 11.07
N THR A 501 20.17 -16.60 11.37
CA THR A 501 19.39 -15.38 11.65
C THR A 501 19.71 -14.33 10.61
N VAL A 502 18.72 -14.00 9.78
CA VAL A 502 18.79 -12.85 8.87
C VAL A 502 18.48 -11.60 9.69
N ARG A 503 19.51 -10.79 9.97
CA ARG A 503 19.40 -9.57 10.76
C ARG A 503 18.76 -8.45 9.95
N SER A 504 19.18 -8.30 8.70
CA SER A 504 18.60 -7.30 7.82
C SER A 504 18.84 -7.60 6.35
N ILE A 505 17.95 -7.10 5.50
CA ILE A 505 18.13 -7.02 4.05
C ILE A 505 17.69 -5.62 3.59
N ASP A 506 18.53 -4.97 2.77
CA ASP A 506 18.25 -3.62 2.27
C ASP A 506 18.83 -3.35 0.87
N TRP A 507 18.26 -2.35 0.22
CA TRP A 507 18.76 -1.71 -1.00
C TRP A 507 18.18 -0.30 -1.10
N SER A 508 18.82 0.58 -1.87
CA SER A 508 18.31 1.94 -2.08
C SER A 508 18.95 2.58 -3.30
N GLY A 509 18.48 3.78 -3.65
CA GLY A 509 19.01 4.57 -4.75
C GLY A 509 18.45 4.10 -6.09
N ALA A 510 18.71 4.89 -7.12
CA ALA A 510 18.39 4.50 -8.49
C ALA A 510 19.24 3.30 -8.94
N PRO A 511 18.74 2.45 -9.86
CA PRO A 511 19.52 1.37 -10.45
C PRO A 511 20.75 1.93 -11.18
N ALA A 512 21.88 1.21 -11.12
CA ALA A 512 23.07 1.57 -11.87
C ALA A 512 22.76 1.69 -13.38
N ALA A 513 22.00 0.73 -13.91
CA ALA A 513 21.39 0.79 -15.22
C ALA A 513 20.13 -0.09 -15.23
N TYR A 514 19.01 0.46 -15.69
CA TYR A 514 17.77 -0.25 -15.95
C TYR A 514 17.26 0.16 -17.33
N GLU A 515 17.28 -0.77 -18.28
CA GLU A 515 16.89 -0.52 -19.67
C GLU A 515 15.78 -1.48 -20.09
N ILE A 516 14.72 -0.92 -20.67
CA ILE A 516 13.74 -1.64 -21.47
C ILE A 516 13.95 -1.18 -22.92
N ARG A 517 14.12 -2.08 -23.89
CA ARG A 517 14.24 -1.68 -25.30
C ARG A 517 13.67 -2.70 -26.28
N GLY A 518 13.28 -2.19 -27.45
CA GLY A 518 12.81 -2.96 -28.59
C GLY A 518 11.37 -3.46 -28.44
N MET A 519 10.96 -4.31 -29.36
CA MET A 519 9.62 -4.91 -29.37
C MET A 519 9.57 -6.07 -28.35
N LEU A 520 8.84 -5.84 -27.26
CA LEU A 520 8.71 -6.79 -26.15
C LEU A 520 7.44 -7.65 -26.20
N ILE A 521 6.63 -7.50 -27.24
CA ILE A 521 5.50 -8.37 -27.55
C ILE A 521 5.88 -9.43 -28.58
N LYS A 522 5.37 -10.65 -28.39
CA LYS A 522 5.46 -11.72 -29.38
C LYS A 522 4.35 -11.68 -30.42
N SER A 523 3.23 -11.04 -30.08
CA SER A 523 2.05 -10.96 -30.90
C SER A 523 1.39 -9.61 -30.67
N ILE A 524 0.93 -8.98 -31.75
CA ILE A 524 0.12 -7.76 -31.70
C ILE A 524 -1.22 -7.95 -30.97
N TRP A 525 -1.61 -9.21 -30.72
CA TRP A 525 -2.82 -9.57 -29.99
C TRP A 525 -2.58 -9.81 -28.50
N ASN A 526 -1.32 -9.86 -28.04
CA ASN A 526 -0.99 -9.95 -26.61
C ASN A 526 -0.53 -8.57 -26.10
N LEU A 527 -1.49 -7.72 -25.74
CA LEU A 527 -1.24 -6.35 -25.28
C LEU A 527 -1.06 -6.24 -23.76
N THR A 528 -1.18 -7.34 -23.02
CA THR A 528 -1.11 -7.35 -21.55
C THR A 528 -0.16 -8.42 -20.99
N PRO A 529 1.09 -8.56 -21.50
CA PRO A 529 2.07 -9.44 -20.87
C PRO A 529 2.38 -8.97 -19.45
N PHE A 530 2.71 -9.89 -18.54
CA PHE A 530 2.77 -9.59 -17.12
C PHE A 530 3.80 -8.51 -16.77
N TRP A 531 4.90 -8.44 -17.53
CA TRP A 531 5.94 -7.42 -17.31
C TRP A 531 5.43 -5.98 -17.42
N VAL A 532 4.38 -5.72 -18.22
CA VAL A 532 3.79 -4.37 -18.36
C VAL A 532 3.18 -3.89 -17.06
N ARG A 533 2.76 -4.82 -16.20
CA ARG A 533 2.23 -4.50 -14.87
C ARG A 533 3.27 -3.86 -13.95
N ALA A 534 4.56 -3.87 -14.31
CA ALA A 534 5.61 -3.17 -13.57
C ALA A 534 5.49 -1.63 -13.65
N TRP A 535 4.57 -1.15 -14.47
CA TRP A 535 4.24 0.25 -14.67
C TRP A 535 2.88 0.59 -14.07
N VAL A 536 2.81 1.74 -13.45
CA VAL A 536 1.56 2.34 -12.98
C VAL A 536 1.12 3.39 -13.99
N SER A 537 -0.12 3.32 -14.48
CA SER A 537 -0.63 4.21 -15.53
C SER A 537 -1.95 4.87 -15.17
N SER A 538 -1.91 6.21 -15.07
CA SER A 538 -3.10 7.08 -15.13
C SER A 538 -3.47 7.49 -16.56
N ALA A 539 -2.55 7.32 -17.52
CA ALA A 539 -2.90 7.45 -18.93
C ALA A 539 -3.99 6.41 -19.28
N ARG A 540 -4.91 6.82 -20.16
CA ARG A 540 -6.10 6.01 -20.52
C ARG A 540 -5.70 4.76 -21.29
N HIS A 541 -4.68 4.91 -22.14
CA HIS A 541 -4.09 3.80 -22.88
C HIS A 541 -2.58 3.76 -22.59
N PHE A 542 -2.15 2.63 -22.06
CA PHE A 542 -0.75 2.27 -21.90
C PHE A 542 -0.59 0.81 -22.28
N ALA A 543 0.22 0.53 -23.29
CA ALA A 543 0.43 -0.80 -23.80
C ALA A 543 1.83 -0.92 -24.43
N PRO A 544 2.36 -2.13 -24.58
CA PRO A 544 3.48 -2.37 -25.48
C PRO A 544 3.13 -1.95 -26.90
N ASP A 545 4.13 -1.42 -27.60
CA ASP A 545 4.01 -1.06 -29.01
C ASP A 545 4.62 -2.13 -29.93
N PHE A 546 4.06 -2.27 -31.14
CA PHE A 546 4.52 -3.27 -32.12
C PHE A 546 5.64 -2.74 -33.05
N LYS A 547 5.81 -1.41 -33.15
CA LYS A 547 6.89 -0.78 -33.91
C LYS A 547 8.09 -0.51 -33.01
N TYR A 548 7.85 -0.08 -31.77
CA TYR A 548 8.86 0.27 -30.78
C TYR A 548 8.67 -0.52 -29.47
N THR A 549 8.60 0.16 -28.31
CA THR A 549 8.52 -0.49 -26.99
C THR A 549 7.20 -0.23 -26.29
N LEU A 550 6.80 1.05 -26.14
CA LEU A 550 5.61 1.43 -25.38
C LEU A 550 4.80 2.51 -26.11
N CYS A 551 3.48 2.43 -26.04
CA CYS A 551 2.57 3.46 -26.51
C CYS A 551 1.83 4.07 -25.32
N ILE A 552 1.81 5.39 -25.25
CA ILE A 552 1.11 6.17 -24.21
C ILE A 552 0.13 7.10 -24.90
N SER A 553 -1.15 7.00 -24.55
CA SER A 553 -2.19 7.89 -25.06
C SER A 553 -3.19 8.30 -23.98
N HIS A 554 -3.54 9.57 -23.96
CA HIS A 554 -4.49 10.14 -23.01
C HIS A 554 -5.33 11.26 -23.66
N PRO A 555 -6.66 11.26 -23.51
CA PRO A 555 -7.54 12.24 -24.13
C PRO A 555 -7.55 13.61 -23.43
N ASP A 556 -7.13 13.65 -22.16
CA ASP A 556 -7.17 14.83 -21.29
C ASP A 556 -5.76 15.20 -20.81
N GLY A 557 -5.67 16.28 -20.02
CA GLY A 557 -4.46 16.74 -19.32
C GLY A 557 -3.79 15.66 -18.47
N ASN A 558 -2.45 15.66 -18.37
CA ASN A 558 -1.71 14.89 -17.35
C ASN A 558 -1.79 13.35 -17.44
N GLY A 559 -1.64 12.78 -18.63
CA GLY A 559 -1.51 11.33 -18.80
C GLY A 559 -0.13 10.84 -18.34
N VAL A 560 -0.03 10.30 -17.13
CA VAL A 560 1.24 9.89 -16.51
C VAL A 560 1.33 8.36 -16.40
N VAL A 561 2.53 7.85 -16.70
CA VAL A 561 2.92 6.44 -16.50
C VAL A 561 4.27 6.40 -15.78
N THR A 562 4.39 5.64 -14.70
CA THR A 562 5.63 5.57 -13.90
C THR A 562 6.04 4.15 -13.53
N THR A 563 7.34 3.97 -13.27
CA THR A 563 7.93 2.82 -12.59
C THR A 563 9.04 3.33 -11.67
N GLY A 564 9.53 2.49 -10.76
CA GLY A 564 10.56 2.83 -9.80
C GLY A 564 10.00 3.04 -8.40
N SER A 565 10.88 3.47 -7.49
CA SER A 565 10.56 3.64 -6.07
C SER A 565 10.88 5.06 -5.59
N ARG A 566 10.36 5.42 -4.41
CA ARG A 566 10.70 6.66 -3.70
C ARG A 566 12.17 6.82 -3.37
N ASP A 567 12.97 5.76 -3.46
CA ASP A 567 14.38 5.79 -3.08
C ASP A 567 15.29 6.24 -4.24
N TRP A 568 14.73 6.43 -5.44
CA TRP A 568 15.48 6.88 -6.61
C TRP A 568 15.71 8.39 -6.52
N ASP A 569 16.95 8.80 -6.28
CA ASP A 569 17.33 10.18 -5.98
C ASP A 569 18.08 10.85 -7.14
N ASN A 570 19.33 10.46 -7.37
CA ASN A 570 20.24 11.04 -8.35
C ASN A 570 20.35 10.11 -9.55
N TYR A 571 19.66 10.46 -10.64
CA TYR A 571 19.61 9.61 -11.82
C TYR A 571 19.27 10.40 -13.07
N SER A 572 19.56 9.77 -14.21
CA SER A 572 19.07 10.19 -15.51
C SER A 572 18.00 9.23 -15.99
N VAL A 573 16.92 9.75 -16.56
CA VAL A 573 15.95 9.01 -17.37
C VAL A 573 16.11 9.42 -18.84
N ALA A 574 16.00 8.47 -19.77
CA ALA A 574 16.12 8.72 -21.20
C ALA A 574 15.20 7.80 -22.02
N SER A 575 14.77 8.30 -23.17
CA SER A 575 14.01 7.55 -24.18
C SER A 575 14.05 8.27 -25.52
N SER A 576 13.96 7.51 -26.61
CA SER A 576 13.64 8.06 -27.92
C SER A 576 12.12 8.07 -28.11
N LEU A 577 11.53 9.25 -28.26
CA LEU A 577 10.09 9.44 -28.36
C LEU A 577 9.70 9.79 -29.80
N ASP A 578 8.77 9.04 -30.40
CA ASP A 578 8.13 9.35 -31.68
C ASP A 578 6.86 10.17 -31.40
N PHE A 579 6.96 11.48 -31.61
CA PHE A 579 5.88 12.44 -31.35
C PHE A 579 4.86 12.41 -32.49
N SER A 580 3.62 12.08 -32.14
CA SER A 580 2.46 12.17 -33.04
C SER A 580 1.58 13.37 -32.67
N ILE A 581 0.26 13.30 -32.87
CA ILE A 581 -0.66 14.36 -32.42
C ILE A 581 -0.65 14.42 -30.89
N ASN A 582 -0.09 15.50 -30.33
CA ASN A 582 -0.07 15.74 -28.89
C ASN A 582 0.09 17.24 -28.53
N ASP A 583 -0.36 17.62 -27.34
CA ASP A 583 -0.20 18.98 -26.77
C ASP A 583 1.09 19.14 -25.95
N GLY A 584 1.89 18.07 -25.88
CA GLY A 584 3.17 17.98 -25.21
C GLY A 584 3.40 16.59 -24.63
N ALA A 585 4.61 16.08 -24.73
CA ALA A 585 4.98 14.78 -24.19
C ALA A 585 6.46 14.74 -23.78
N GLY A 586 6.81 13.83 -22.87
CA GLY A 586 8.18 13.75 -22.37
C GLY A 586 8.41 12.71 -21.29
N LEU A 587 9.47 12.96 -20.53
CA LEU A 587 9.96 12.11 -19.46
C LEU A 587 9.52 12.66 -18.10
N VAL A 588 9.15 11.76 -17.20
CA VAL A 588 8.84 12.04 -15.79
C VAL A 588 10.00 11.56 -14.93
N ALA A 589 10.33 12.34 -13.88
CA ALA A 589 11.31 11.96 -12.87
C ALA A 589 10.92 12.45 -11.47
N ARG A 590 11.45 11.77 -10.46
CA ARG A 590 11.17 11.94 -9.03
C ARG A 590 9.67 11.97 -8.72
N ALA A 591 8.93 11.08 -9.37
CA ALA A 591 7.49 10.96 -9.16
C ALA A 591 7.16 10.34 -7.80
N ARG A 592 6.22 10.98 -7.10
CA ARG A 592 5.63 10.52 -5.84
C ARG A 592 4.12 10.54 -5.99
N GLY A 593 3.60 9.60 -6.77
CA GLY A 593 2.23 9.65 -7.33
C GLY A 593 2.19 10.39 -8.68
N HIS A 594 0.99 10.56 -9.23
CA HIS A 594 0.81 11.03 -10.62
C HIS A 594 0.43 12.52 -10.75
N ARG A 595 0.58 13.28 -9.66
CA ARG A 595 0.40 14.75 -9.64
C ARG A 595 1.55 15.47 -8.93
N ARG A 596 2.62 14.77 -8.56
CA ARG A 596 3.77 15.31 -7.83
C ARG A 596 5.08 14.75 -8.41
N TYR A 597 5.67 15.49 -9.32
CA TYR A 597 6.85 15.07 -10.06
C TYR A 597 7.54 16.24 -10.79
N TYR A 598 8.75 16.01 -11.29
CA TYR A 598 9.34 16.82 -12.36
C TYR A 598 9.11 16.15 -13.72
N ALA A 599 8.96 16.97 -14.76
CA ALA A 599 8.93 16.47 -16.12
C ALA A 599 9.81 17.31 -17.05
N ALA A 600 10.43 16.63 -18.01
CA ALA A 600 11.13 17.24 -19.11
C ALA A 600 10.45 16.84 -20.42
N MET A 601 9.88 17.81 -21.13
CA MET A 601 8.95 17.55 -22.23
C MET A 601 9.17 18.49 -23.40
N LEU A 602 8.71 18.08 -24.57
CA LEU A 602 8.60 18.93 -25.74
C LEU A 602 7.15 19.36 -25.95
N ARG A 603 6.94 20.61 -26.32
CA ARG A 603 5.64 21.18 -26.71
C ARG A 603 5.84 22.08 -27.93
N GLY A 604 5.45 21.60 -29.10
CA GLY A 604 5.69 22.31 -30.36
C GLY A 604 7.18 22.60 -30.59
N ARG A 605 7.58 23.87 -30.53
CA ARG A 605 8.98 24.31 -30.71
C ARG A 605 9.71 24.61 -29.40
N GLU A 606 9.18 24.17 -28.27
CA GLU A 606 9.77 24.39 -26.95
C GLU A 606 10.16 23.09 -26.26
N ALA A 607 11.33 23.10 -25.62
CA ALA A 607 11.73 22.14 -24.60
C ALA A 607 11.52 22.77 -23.22
N LEU A 608 10.85 22.03 -22.33
CA LEU A 608 10.42 22.50 -21.02
C LEU A 608 10.95 21.59 -19.92
N ILE A 609 11.39 22.19 -18.81
CA ILE A 609 11.46 21.50 -17.51
C ILE A 609 10.35 22.08 -16.66
N ILE A 610 9.47 21.22 -16.15
CA ILE A 610 8.36 21.61 -15.29
C ILE A 610 8.41 20.90 -13.94
N ARG A 611 7.83 21.53 -12.94
CA ARG A 611 7.43 20.91 -11.67
C ARG A 611 5.91 20.88 -11.62
N ARG A 612 5.33 19.70 -11.41
CA ARG A 612 3.91 19.56 -11.09
C ARG A 612 3.75 19.27 -9.60
N ARG A 613 2.91 20.04 -8.92
CA ARG A 613 2.48 19.78 -7.54
C ARG A 613 0.96 19.98 -7.48
N ASP A 614 0.24 18.86 -7.43
CA ASP A 614 -1.21 18.82 -7.47
C ASP A 614 -1.72 19.49 -8.77
N ASP A 615 -2.49 20.58 -8.68
CA ASP A 615 -2.94 21.37 -9.85
C ASP A 615 -1.91 22.42 -10.33
N GLU A 616 -0.89 22.72 -9.52
CA GLU A 616 0.11 23.72 -9.87
C GLU A 616 1.16 23.13 -10.84
N VAL A 617 1.32 23.77 -12.00
CA VAL A 617 2.40 23.47 -12.95
C VAL A 617 3.32 24.69 -13.07
N THR A 618 4.53 24.57 -12.54
CA THR A 618 5.56 25.61 -12.63
C THR A 618 6.54 25.28 -13.77
N VAL A 619 6.71 26.18 -14.73
CA VAL A 619 7.77 26.07 -15.75
C VAL A 619 9.09 26.56 -15.15
N LEU A 620 10.04 25.66 -14.98
CA LEU A 620 11.36 25.94 -14.39
C LEU A 620 12.40 26.33 -15.44
N SER A 621 12.29 25.77 -16.65
CA SER A 621 13.13 26.10 -17.81
C SER A 621 12.32 26.04 -19.08
N ARG A 622 12.57 26.96 -20.01
CA ARG A 622 11.99 26.99 -21.37
C ARG A 622 13.08 27.36 -22.36
N VAL A 623 13.28 26.50 -23.37
CA VAL A 623 14.27 26.70 -24.44
C VAL A 623 13.62 26.39 -25.78
N ALA A 624 13.86 27.24 -26.79
CA ALA A 624 13.42 26.98 -28.15
C ALA A 624 14.26 25.87 -28.80
N ILE A 625 13.61 24.99 -29.56
CA ILE A 625 14.26 23.89 -30.28
C ILE A 625 14.03 23.97 -31.79
N ASP A 626 15.00 23.46 -32.55
CA ASP A 626 14.94 23.30 -33.99
C ASP A 626 15.65 21.99 -34.41
N PRO A 627 14.99 21.07 -35.14
CA PRO A 627 13.59 21.12 -35.57
C PRO A 627 12.59 21.06 -34.40
N ASP A 628 11.31 21.25 -34.70
CA ASP A 628 10.22 21.14 -33.74
C ASP A 628 10.04 19.70 -33.24
N ALA A 629 9.15 19.49 -32.27
CA ALA A 629 8.97 18.20 -31.61
C ALA A 629 8.56 17.05 -32.54
N GLU A 630 8.07 17.31 -33.76
CA GLU A 630 7.48 16.29 -34.62
C GLU A 630 8.48 15.17 -34.99
N GLY A 631 7.98 13.93 -35.00
CA GLY A 631 8.77 12.75 -35.29
C GLY A 631 9.63 12.28 -34.12
N LYS A 632 10.68 11.52 -34.42
CA LYS A 632 11.51 10.87 -33.41
C LYS A 632 12.53 11.85 -32.81
N ARG A 633 12.49 12.03 -31.49
CA ARG A 633 13.40 12.88 -30.71
C ARG A 633 14.00 12.11 -29.54
N ASP A 634 15.29 12.30 -29.29
CA ASP A 634 15.97 11.66 -28.16
C ASP A 634 15.95 12.60 -26.95
N LEU A 635 15.30 12.17 -25.87
CA LEU A 635 15.24 12.96 -24.64
C LEU A 635 16.10 12.30 -23.56
N GLN A 636 16.84 13.13 -22.83
CA GLN A 636 17.54 12.75 -21.61
C GLN A 636 17.28 13.79 -20.53
N PHE A 637 16.71 13.37 -19.41
CA PHE A 637 16.46 14.21 -18.24
C PHE A 637 17.29 13.71 -17.06
N SER A 638 18.16 14.57 -16.53
CA SER A 638 19.10 14.23 -15.45
C SER A 638 18.85 15.09 -14.22
N LEU A 639 18.86 14.45 -13.05
CA LEU A 639 18.59 15.05 -11.75
C LEU A 639 19.72 14.69 -10.80
N ALA A 640 20.42 15.71 -10.27
CA ALA A 640 21.53 15.55 -9.32
C ALA A 640 21.43 16.62 -8.23
N GLY A 641 21.09 16.21 -7.00
CA GLY A 641 20.72 17.13 -5.94
C GLY A 641 19.50 17.96 -6.33
N ASP A 642 19.63 19.28 -6.29
CA ASP A 642 18.63 20.26 -6.73
C ASP A 642 18.73 20.61 -8.23
N ARG A 643 19.76 20.13 -8.94
CA ARG A 643 20.02 20.49 -10.34
C ARG A 643 19.28 19.55 -11.29
N LEU A 644 18.58 20.17 -12.24
CA LEU A 644 17.76 19.52 -13.26
C LEU A 644 18.30 19.91 -14.64
N THR A 645 18.59 18.95 -15.52
CA THR A 645 19.06 19.24 -16.88
C THR A 645 18.37 18.39 -17.92
N LEU A 646 17.96 19.02 -19.02
CA LEU A 646 17.35 18.39 -20.18
C LEU A 646 18.31 18.44 -21.38
N LYS A 647 18.46 17.31 -22.07
CA LYS A 647 19.04 17.25 -23.41
C LYS A 647 18.03 16.73 -24.41
N VAL A 648 18.07 17.31 -25.61
CA VAL A 648 17.27 16.89 -26.76
C VAL A 648 18.23 16.62 -27.92
N ASP A 649 18.17 15.42 -28.49
CA ASP A 649 19.05 14.95 -29.56
C ASP A 649 20.54 15.13 -29.22
N GLY A 650 20.88 14.83 -27.97
CA GLY A 650 22.23 14.97 -27.41
C GLY A 650 22.68 16.40 -27.09
N LYS A 651 21.89 17.43 -27.45
CA LYS A 651 22.21 18.85 -27.20
C LYS A 651 21.54 19.35 -25.92
N PRO A 652 22.20 20.21 -25.10
CA PRO A 652 21.55 20.86 -23.96
C PRO A 652 20.32 21.65 -24.40
N ALA A 653 19.20 21.45 -23.72
CA ALA A 653 17.89 22.04 -24.06
C ALA A 653 17.11 22.50 -22.82
N GLY A 654 17.78 22.68 -21.68
CA GLY A 654 17.19 23.24 -20.47
C GLY A 654 18.00 22.94 -19.22
N GLU A 655 18.01 23.86 -18.28
CA GLU A 655 18.59 23.68 -16.95
C GLU A 655 17.76 24.45 -15.92
N ALA A 656 17.58 23.86 -14.75
CA ALA A 656 16.90 24.49 -13.62
C ALA A 656 17.48 24.02 -12.28
N ARG A 657 17.15 24.75 -11.20
CA ARG A 657 17.38 24.34 -9.82
C ARG A 657 16.07 24.35 -9.05
N ASP A 658 15.70 23.22 -8.47
CA ASP A 658 14.52 23.08 -7.61
C ASP A 658 14.71 21.85 -6.69
N ALA A 659 14.27 21.95 -5.44
CA ALA A 659 14.44 20.92 -4.42
C ALA A 659 13.11 20.39 -3.87
N ALA A 660 11.98 20.69 -4.52
CA ALA A 660 10.65 20.25 -4.09
C ALA A 660 10.52 18.73 -4.03
N PHE A 661 11.17 18.01 -4.96
CA PHE A 661 11.22 16.54 -4.95
C PHE A 661 12.67 16.07 -4.91
N ALA A 662 13.06 15.45 -3.79
CA ALA A 662 14.41 14.92 -3.61
C ALA A 662 14.60 13.55 -4.26
N SER A 663 13.51 12.78 -4.41
CA SER A 663 13.54 11.40 -4.92
C SER A 663 12.15 10.93 -5.37
N GLY A 664 12.10 9.89 -6.20
CA GLY A 664 10.87 9.29 -6.73
C GLY A 664 11.08 8.51 -8.02
N GLY A 665 10.03 7.84 -8.49
CA GLY A 665 10.06 7.03 -9.71
C GLY A 665 10.25 7.85 -10.99
N ALA A 666 10.39 7.15 -12.12
CA ALA A 666 10.58 7.71 -13.45
C ALA A 666 9.55 7.16 -14.44
N GLY A 667 9.36 7.85 -15.56
CA GLY A 667 8.46 7.35 -16.60
C GLY A 667 8.16 8.37 -17.68
N PHE A 668 6.90 8.44 -18.09
CA PHE A 668 6.44 9.24 -19.22
C PHE A 668 5.25 10.11 -18.85
N ILE A 669 5.13 11.23 -19.57
CA ILE A 669 3.95 12.09 -19.55
C ILE A 669 3.50 12.38 -20.97
N VAL A 670 2.19 12.39 -21.17
CA VAL A 670 1.54 13.04 -22.31
C VAL A 670 0.49 14.01 -21.77
N GLU A 671 0.59 15.28 -22.12
CA GLU A 671 -0.39 16.30 -21.69
C GLU A 671 -1.73 16.05 -22.36
N LYS A 672 -1.75 15.73 -23.65
CA LYS A 672 -2.93 15.23 -24.37
C LYS A 672 -2.48 14.66 -25.69
N GLY A 673 -3.10 13.58 -26.16
CA GLY A 673 -2.74 12.92 -27.42
C GLY A 673 -1.91 11.67 -27.23
N THR A 674 -0.98 11.39 -28.13
CA THR A 674 -0.24 10.11 -28.18
C THR A 674 1.26 10.31 -28.44
N VAL A 675 2.07 9.52 -27.73
CA VAL A 675 3.51 9.37 -27.97
C VAL A 675 3.88 7.88 -27.97
N VAL A 676 4.84 7.50 -28.80
CA VAL A 676 5.40 6.14 -28.80
C VAL A 676 6.85 6.20 -28.37
N ALA A 677 7.21 5.40 -27.36
CA ALA A 677 8.56 5.32 -26.83
C ALA A 677 9.31 4.13 -27.42
N ASP A 678 10.51 4.40 -27.94
CA ASP A 678 11.53 3.42 -28.30
C ASP A 678 12.54 3.33 -27.18
N GLY A 679 12.27 2.39 -26.29
CA GLY A 679 13.01 2.13 -25.08
C GLY A 679 12.78 3.09 -23.92
N PHE A 680 13.32 2.72 -22.77
CA PHE A 680 13.30 3.48 -21.53
C PHE A 680 14.56 3.11 -20.75
N LEU A 681 15.36 4.11 -20.39
CA LEU A 681 16.61 3.92 -19.67
C LEU A 681 16.62 4.78 -18.41
N VAL A 682 16.95 4.16 -17.28
CA VAL A 682 17.31 4.83 -16.04
C VAL A 682 18.75 4.48 -15.69
N HIS A 683 19.55 5.49 -15.32
CA HIS A 683 20.94 5.31 -14.92
C HIS A 683 21.28 6.22 -13.73
N ALA A 684 21.81 5.65 -12.65
CA ALA A 684 22.22 6.41 -11.47
C ALA A 684 23.31 7.45 -11.81
N ILE A 685 23.22 8.64 -11.23
CA ILE A 685 24.25 9.68 -11.33
C ILE A 685 25.01 9.68 -10.01
N ARG A 686 26.34 9.60 -10.10
CA ARG A 686 27.22 9.65 -8.93
C ARG A 686 27.59 11.07 -8.55
#